data_AF-I6Z732-F1
#
_entry.id   AF-I6Z732-F1
#
_cell.length_a   1.000
_cell.length_b   1.000
_cell.length_c   1.000
_cell.angle_alpha   90.00
_cell.angle_beta   90.00
_cell.angle_gamma   90.00
#
_symmetry.space_group_name_H-M   'P 1'
#
loop_
_entity.id
_entity.type
_entity.pdbx_description
1 polymer ?
#
loop_
_entity_poly.entity_id
_entity_poly.type
_entity_poly.pdbx_seq_one_letter_code
_entity_poly.pdbx_strand_id
1 'polypeptide(L)'
;MFKVLNPKMILLTLTACSSPSLIAVKGSEPHSHYKILANYNGQAELLLSLQIPPDYFPYQFKQRKLYDYLTNINKYLVTEGASQQKQALGKQLQGRIDQLINQVTTFGPSLWNEDLYAGGLVNRNVQYWNTKSADYLFLEQFIIDDSSDPLFLLERLPRHSHLAVTNFRAARDPYSLFGEDVYKYFGKPEGSGGNNQLAKKLHEYYRNYSKISPNNLFRSGKYIHFWTDFCKNLKEKSSDGTGKEDLKHFFKLPSFSNGKKEHLFAPFQDSIDKHIAKEFFEVIFSDEEKAALKNGTSEKFQFQYLKNIATQASGAGEESICPSELGQLAFQKAHHPALEHQTLKGSSPVSEGTQKDLLVYLAQMAIALDKVSKTSNFSSVFDKDPRKDFIYNAWKNAVSIAKGYRERLKNVREYLQAIEVVDKSFKPDQSTHTRNSSKTVAIVSYPPSQLGAGDATIQTISKYPFLYTELGLNEVIPNEWKRGGPKGDNHKDILGVDDNGWWWKLGDVHLSSDSLNSFSGVADSIILLATDDDWNILSASDSPKMRSLRSLLKSESNSNGKERIQMSNYSLWNEGLRSPIALNLLLDVLVDTLTKQFGNGQEENGQKDKYTKALDWGDYWNKVFATGKSSEETSQK
;
A
#
# COMPACT_ATOMS: atom_id res chain seq x y z
N MET A 1 14.54 3.02 -44.03
CA MET A 1 15.49 1.90 -44.15
C MET A 1 15.76 1.35 -42.76
N PHE A 2 15.77 0.02 -42.60
CA PHE A 2 15.61 -0.65 -41.30
C PHE A 2 16.72 -0.33 -40.28
N LYS A 3 16.32 -0.11 -39.02
CA LYS A 3 17.21 -0.23 -37.85
C LYS A 3 16.73 -1.38 -36.97
N VAL A 4 17.64 -2.34 -36.81
CA VAL A 4 17.66 -3.53 -35.95
C VAL A 4 16.58 -3.58 -34.85
N LEU A 5 15.57 -4.42 -35.06
CA LEU A 5 14.67 -4.93 -34.02
C LEU A 5 15.26 -6.23 -33.43
N ASN A 6 15.18 -6.39 -32.10
CA ASN A 6 15.72 -7.57 -31.41
C ASN A 6 14.80 -8.79 -31.64
N PRO A 7 15.30 -9.90 -32.23
CA PRO A 7 14.46 -11.05 -32.59
C PRO A 7 13.82 -11.77 -31.39
N LYS A 8 14.32 -11.59 -30.16
CA LYS A 8 13.70 -12.18 -28.96
C LYS A 8 12.36 -11.55 -28.56
N MET A 9 12.04 -10.35 -29.04
CA MET A 9 10.75 -9.68 -28.75
C MET A 9 9.57 -10.23 -29.58
N ILE A 10 9.83 -10.86 -30.73
CA ILE A 10 8.76 -11.27 -31.68
C ILE A 10 8.22 -12.67 -31.36
N LEU A 11 8.98 -13.53 -30.68
CA LEU A 11 8.56 -14.90 -30.39
C LEU A 11 7.49 -15.02 -29.28
N LEU A 12 7.01 -13.90 -28.73
CA LEU A 12 5.97 -13.85 -27.68
C LEU A 12 4.60 -13.37 -28.17
N THR A 13 4.41 -13.16 -29.48
CA THR A 13 3.14 -12.69 -30.06
C THR A 13 2.42 -13.68 -30.98
N LEU A 14 2.97 -14.88 -31.20
CA LEU A 14 2.42 -15.87 -32.16
C LEU A 14 1.94 -17.19 -31.54
N THR A 15 1.85 -17.28 -30.21
CA THR A 15 1.15 -18.38 -29.51
C THR A 15 -0.02 -17.85 -28.68
N ALA A 16 -0.94 -17.16 -29.35
CA ALA A 16 -2.31 -17.00 -28.88
C ALA A 16 -3.15 -18.21 -29.31
N CYS A 17 -4.27 -18.47 -28.63
CA CYS A 17 -5.16 -19.62 -28.85
C CYS A 17 -4.62 -21.02 -28.44
N SER A 18 -4.24 -21.17 -27.17
CA SER A 18 -4.58 -22.39 -26.43
C SER A 18 -4.80 -22.09 -24.94
N SER A 19 -5.89 -22.64 -24.39
CA SER A 19 -6.17 -22.62 -22.95
C SER A 19 -5.10 -23.40 -22.18
N PRO A 20 -4.85 -23.10 -20.88
CA PRO A 20 -3.93 -23.87 -20.06
C PRO A 20 -4.55 -25.20 -19.59
N SER A 21 -4.92 -26.06 -20.54
CA SER A 21 -5.44 -27.41 -20.30
C SER A 21 -5.01 -28.33 -21.44
N LEU A 22 -4.05 -29.22 -21.15
CA LEU A 22 -3.29 -30.06 -22.09
C LEU A 22 -2.39 -29.19 -22.99
N ILE A 23 -1.05 -29.29 -22.96
CA ILE A 23 -0.26 -30.51 -23.14
C ILE A 23 0.80 -30.63 -22.02
N ALA A 24 0.55 -31.52 -21.05
CA ALA A 24 1.57 -32.00 -20.12
C ALA A 24 2.06 -33.38 -20.59
N VAL A 25 2.92 -33.39 -21.63
CA VAL A 25 3.61 -34.63 -22.04
C VAL A 25 4.69 -34.94 -21.01
N LYS A 26 4.75 -36.21 -20.60
CA LYS A 26 5.69 -36.75 -19.60
C LYS A 26 7.16 -36.46 -19.97
N GLY A 27 7.67 -35.35 -19.45
CA GLY A 27 9.08 -35.13 -19.15
C GLY A 27 9.13 -34.51 -17.76
N SER A 28 10.04 -34.96 -16.89
CA SER A 28 10.29 -34.28 -15.62
C SER A 28 10.77 -32.86 -15.92
N GLU A 29 10.04 -31.83 -15.46
CA GLU A 29 10.52 -30.45 -15.56
C GLU A 29 11.93 -30.37 -14.94
N PRO A 30 12.91 -29.75 -15.63
CA PRO A 30 14.26 -29.62 -15.10
C PRO A 30 14.21 -28.78 -13.81
N HIS A 31 14.84 -29.30 -12.76
CA HIS A 31 14.90 -28.60 -11.48
C HIS A 31 15.60 -27.26 -11.68
N SER A 32 14.89 -26.18 -11.37
CA SER A 32 15.37 -24.81 -11.52
C SER A 32 15.90 -24.31 -10.17
N HIS A 33 17.07 -23.67 -10.18
CA HIS A 33 17.70 -23.11 -8.98
C HIS A 33 17.97 -21.62 -9.17
N TYR A 34 17.70 -20.82 -8.14
CA TYR A 34 17.71 -19.37 -8.16
C TYR A 34 18.47 -18.82 -6.95
N LYS A 35 19.27 -17.77 -7.07
CA LYS A 35 19.89 -17.17 -5.87
C LYS A 35 18.85 -16.40 -5.06
N ILE A 36 18.00 -15.64 -5.74
CA ILE A 36 16.91 -14.84 -5.20
C ILE A 36 15.62 -15.22 -5.92
N LEU A 37 14.71 -15.89 -5.20
CA LEU A 37 13.35 -16.18 -5.67
C LEU A 37 12.38 -15.26 -4.92
N ALA A 38 11.75 -14.31 -5.62
CA ALA A 38 10.62 -13.55 -5.11
C ALA A 38 9.31 -14.27 -5.45
N ASN A 39 8.43 -14.49 -4.47
CA ASN A 39 7.20 -15.25 -4.69
C ASN A 39 5.99 -14.37 -5.09
N TYR A 40 6.13 -13.04 -4.96
CA TYR A 40 5.12 -12.04 -5.26
C TYR A 40 5.72 -10.80 -5.97
N ASN A 41 4.96 -10.13 -6.85
CA ASN A 41 5.52 -9.07 -7.71
C ASN A 41 5.91 -7.81 -6.91
N GLY A 42 5.16 -7.44 -5.87
CA GLY A 42 5.52 -6.31 -5.00
C GLY A 42 6.92 -6.44 -4.39
N GLN A 43 7.33 -7.66 -4.01
CA GLN A 43 8.71 -7.91 -3.56
C GLN A 43 9.73 -7.73 -4.68
N ALA A 44 9.43 -8.29 -5.86
CA ALA A 44 10.31 -8.22 -7.02
C ALA A 44 10.49 -6.75 -7.48
N GLU A 45 9.46 -5.92 -7.38
CA GLU A 45 9.49 -4.49 -7.68
C GLU A 45 10.23 -3.65 -6.62
N LEU A 46 10.14 -4.01 -5.33
CA LEU A 46 11.01 -3.47 -4.29
C LEU A 46 12.48 -3.81 -4.56
N LEU A 47 12.77 -5.08 -4.87
CA LEU A 47 14.11 -5.57 -5.19
C LEU A 47 14.69 -4.83 -6.41
N LEU A 48 13.91 -4.70 -7.51
CA LEU A 48 14.27 -3.87 -8.66
C LEU A 48 14.54 -2.42 -8.26
N SER A 49 13.68 -1.82 -7.43
CA SER A 49 13.83 -0.44 -6.96
C SER A 49 15.09 -0.23 -6.10
N LEU A 50 15.55 -1.27 -5.41
CA LEU A 50 16.82 -1.31 -4.67
C LEU A 50 18.04 -1.65 -5.56
N GLN A 51 17.81 -1.86 -6.86
CA GLN A 51 18.78 -2.27 -7.91
C GLN A 51 19.28 -3.73 -7.79
N ILE A 52 18.47 -4.60 -7.18
CA ILE A 52 18.74 -6.02 -6.98
C ILE A 52 17.77 -6.81 -7.86
N PRO A 53 18.12 -7.24 -9.09
CA PRO A 53 17.22 -8.07 -9.88
C PRO A 53 17.06 -9.47 -9.25
N PRO A 54 15.83 -9.95 -8.99
CA PRO A 54 15.61 -11.33 -8.59
C PRO A 54 15.86 -12.25 -9.79
N ASP A 55 16.29 -13.49 -9.55
CA ASP A 55 16.46 -14.45 -10.66
C ASP A 55 15.09 -14.95 -11.16
N TYR A 56 14.06 -14.94 -10.30
CA TYR A 56 12.67 -15.23 -10.63
C TYR A 56 11.76 -14.01 -10.38
N PHE A 57 11.04 -13.55 -11.39
CA PHE A 57 10.05 -12.47 -11.29
C PHE A 57 8.63 -13.03 -11.52
N PRO A 58 7.74 -12.99 -10.52
CA PRO A 58 6.37 -13.45 -10.66
C PRO A 58 5.49 -12.41 -11.36
N TYR A 59 4.68 -12.85 -12.32
CA TYR A 59 3.51 -12.11 -12.81
C TYR A 59 2.37 -12.18 -11.80
N GLN A 60 1.41 -11.27 -11.96
CA GLN A 60 0.26 -11.11 -11.07
C GLN A 60 -1.06 -11.24 -11.86
N PHE A 61 -2.08 -11.85 -11.23
CA PHE A 61 -3.48 -11.92 -11.65
C PHE A 61 -3.75 -12.01 -13.16
N LYS A 62 -3.66 -13.20 -13.72
CA LYS A 62 -3.96 -13.58 -15.12
C LYS A 62 -3.08 -12.87 -16.16
N GLN A 63 -2.18 -11.98 -15.74
CA GLN A 63 -1.23 -11.31 -16.61
C GLN A 63 -0.08 -12.24 -16.98
N ARG A 64 0.41 -12.07 -18.21
CA ARG A 64 1.56 -12.79 -18.77
C ARG A 64 2.68 -11.83 -19.20
N LYS A 65 2.64 -10.61 -18.65
CA LYS A 65 3.47 -9.46 -18.99
C LYS A 65 3.69 -8.62 -17.73
N LEU A 66 4.74 -7.82 -17.73
CA LEU A 66 4.97 -6.79 -16.73
C LEU A 66 4.05 -5.59 -16.98
N TYR A 67 3.67 -4.89 -15.91
CA TYR A 67 2.86 -3.67 -15.98
C TYR A 67 3.56 -2.55 -16.78
N ASP A 68 2.75 -1.72 -17.45
CA ASP A 68 3.21 -0.56 -18.23
C ASP A 68 4.11 0.40 -17.44
N TYR A 69 3.92 0.51 -16.12
CA TYR A 69 4.75 1.36 -15.26
C TYR A 69 6.18 0.82 -15.03
N LEU A 70 6.51 -0.34 -15.60
CA LEU A 70 7.88 -0.87 -15.71
C LEU A 70 8.37 -0.94 -17.17
N THR A 71 7.46 -1.13 -18.15
CA THR A 71 7.82 -1.35 -19.56
C THR A 71 7.67 -0.13 -20.47
N ASN A 72 6.90 0.88 -20.04
CA ASN A 72 6.67 2.13 -20.74
C ASN A 72 6.38 3.26 -19.74
N ILE A 73 7.36 3.63 -18.92
CA ILE A 73 7.18 4.67 -17.88
C ILE A 73 6.74 6.02 -18.45
N ASN A 74 7.08 6.31 -19.72
CA ASN A 74 6.71 7.55 -20.40
C ASN A 74 5.20 7.70 -20.62
N LYS A 75 4.39 6.63 -20.44
CA LYS A 75 2.93 6.71 -20.37
C LYS A 75 2.42 7.50 -19.17
N TYR A 76 3.22 7.60 -18.10
CA TYR A 76 2.84 8.21 -16.82
C TYR A 76 3.81 9.32 -16.36
N LEU A 77 5.03 9.34 -16.88
CA LEU A 77 6.06 10.34 -16.54
C LEU A 77 5.73 11.70 -17.18
N VAL A 78 5.32 12.66 -16.36
CA VAL A 78 5.05 14.03 -16.79
C VAL A 78 6.36 14.80 -16.97
N THR A 79 6.61 15.28 -18.19
CA THR A 79 7.84 15.99 -18.58
C THR A 79 7.60 17.37 -19.21
N GLU A 80 6.35 17.67 -19.56
CA GLU A 80 5.91 19.01 -19.98
C GLU A 80 6.06 20.00 -18.82
N GLY A 81 6.54 21.23 -19.11
CA GLY A 81 6.81 22.25 -18.08
C GLY A 81 7.90 21.92 -17.05
N ALA A 82 8.54 20.74 -17.13
CA ALA A 82 9.52 20.29 -16.16
C ALA A 82 10.97 20.69 -16.50
N SER A 83 11.90 20.42 -15.57
CA SER A 83 13.33 20.70 -15.77
C SER A 83 13.96 19.85 -16.89
N GLN A 84 15.05 20.34 -17.50
CA GLN A 84 15.83 19.56 -18.48
C GLN A 84 16.32 18.22 -17.90
N GLN A 85 16.61 18.17 -16.60
CA GLN A 85 16.99 16.94 -15.89
C GLN A 85 15.83 15.94 -15.89
N LYS A 86 14.60 16.37 -15.57
CA LYS A 86 13.38 15.55 -15.62
C LYS A 86 13.06 15.06 -17.05
N GLN A 87 13.30 15.89 -18.06
CA GLN A 87 13.14 15.49 -19.48
C GLN A 87 14.14 14.39 -19.89
N ALA A 88 15.39 14.47 -19.44
CA ALA A 88 16.39 13.43 -19.68
C ALA A 88 16.11 12.15 -18.87
N LEU A 89 15.52 12.29 -17.67
CA LEU A 89 15.29 11.21 -16.71
C LEU A 89 14.50 10.04 -17.29
N GLY A 90 13.45 10.27 -18.08
CA GLY A 90 12.58 9.19 -18.58
C GLY A 90 13.31 8.15 -19.42
N LYS A 91 14.23 8.59 -20.29
CA LYS A 91 15.06 7.67 -21.08
C LYS A 91 16.07 6.91 -20.21
N GLN A 92 16.64 7.56 -19.20
CA GLN A 92 17.63 6.96 -18.30
C GLN A 92 16.99 5.93 -17.36
N LEU A 93 15.83 6.26 -16.78
CA LEU A 93 15.05 5.36 -15.93
C LEU A 93 14.57 4.13 -16.70
N GLN A 94 13.94 4.29 -17.87
CA GLN A 94 13.50 3.13 -18.67
C GLN A 94 14.70 2.25 -19.04
N GLY A 95 15.81 2.85 -19.50
CA GLY A 95 17.02 2.10 -19.83
C GLY A 95 17.63 1.34 -18.63
N ARG A 96 17.55 1.89 -17.41
CA ARG A 96 17.98 1.19 -16.19
C ARG A 96 17.01 0.07 -15.79
N ILE A 97 15.71 0.32 -15.87
CA ILE A 97 14.67 -0.68 -15.58
C ILE A 97 14.82 -1.86 -16.55
N ASP A 98 14.97 -1.59 -17.85
CA ASP A 98 15.26 -2.59 -18.88
C ASP A 98 16.55 -3.37 -18.56
N GLN A 99 17.63 -2.69 -18.15
CA GLN A 99 18.89 -3.35 -17.77
C GLN A 99 18.72 -4.32 -16.59
N LEU A 100 17.91 -3.97 -15.59
CA LEU A 100 17.64 -4.81 -14.42
C LEU A 100 16.70 -5.97 -14.78
N ILE A 101 15.63 -5.71 -15.54
CA ILE A 101 14.69 -6.72 -16.04
C ILE A 101 15.40 -7.76 -16.92
N ASN A 102 16.35 -7.33 -17.77
CA ASN A 102 17.15 -8.24 -18.61
C ASN A 102 18.10 -9.17 -17.82
N GLN A 103 18.28 -8.96 -16.51
CA GLN A 103 19.04 -9.85 -15.62
C GLN A 103 18.15 -10.90 -14.91
N VAL A 104 16.82 -10.75 -14.98
CA VAL A 104 15.87 -11.75 -14.48
C VAL A 104 15.95 -12.98 -15.39
N THR A 105 16.18 -14.15 -14.79
CA THR A 105 16.35 -15.40 -15.55
C THR A 105 15.03 -16.04 -15.95
N THR A 106 14.01 -15.93 -15.10
CA THR A 106 12.69 -16.54 -15.29
C THR A 106 11.59 -15.57 -14.91
N PHE A 107 10.59 -15.45 -15.80
CA PHE A 107 9.30 -14.88 -15.47
C PHE A 107 8.26 -16.00 -15.43
N GLY A 108 7.38 -16.00 -14.44
CA GLY A 108 6.40 -17.08 -14.26
C GLY A 108 5.24 -16.67 -13.36
N PRO A 109 4.34 -17.60 -12.99
CA PRO A 109 3.25 -17.30 -12.07
C PRO A 109 3.76 -16.90 -10.68
N SER A 110 2.93 -16.16 -9.94
CA SER A 110 3.04 -16.01 -8.48
C SER A 110 2.95 -17.38 -7.77
N LEU A 111 3.54 -17.51 -6.58
CA LEU A 111 3.34 -18.70 -5.73
C LEU A 111 1.87 -18.88 -5.33
N TRP A 112 1.15 -17.77 -5.31
CA TRP A 112 -0.27 -17.63 -5.03
C TRP A 112 -1.05 -17.76 -6.34
N ASN A 113 -1.75 -18.88 -6.52
CA ASN A 113 -2.49 -19.23 -7.74
C ASN A 113 -3.89 -18.60 -7.77
N GLU A 114 -4.47 -18.44 -8.96
CA GLU A 114 -5.25 -17.24 -9.31
C GLU A 114 -6.77 -17.26 -9.05
N ASP A 115 -7.39 -18.41 -8.78
CA ASP A 115 -8.85 -18.53 -8.93
C ASP A 115 -9.70 -17.89 -7.81
N LEU A 116 -9.21 -17.81 -6.56
CA LEU A 116 -9.91 -17.07 -5.48
C LEU A 116 -8.94 -16.54 -4.42
N TYR A 117 -9.17 -15.30 -3.98
CA TYR A 117 -8.71 -14.71 -2.70
C TYR A 117 -9.18 -15.46 -1.43
N ALA A 118 -9.84 -16.61 -1.57
CA ALA A 118 -10.34 -17.47 -0.50
C ALA A 118 -9.53 -18.77 -0.31
N GLY A 119 -8.44 -18.99 -1.06
CA GLY A 119 -7.71 -20.27 -1.05
C GLY A 119 -6.20 -20.21 -0.78
N GLY A 120 -5.50 -19.13 -1.10
CA GLY A 120 -4.07 -18.97 -0.77
C GLY A 120 -3.13 -20.08 -1.25
N LEU A 121 -2.12 -20.37 -0.42
CA LEU A 121 -1.15 -21.46 -0.59
C LEU A 121 -1.79 -22.87 -0.60
N VAL A 122 -3.08 -23.01 -0.30
CA VAL A 122 -3.82 -24.28 -0.40
C VAL A 122 -3.97 -24.73 -1.87
N ASN A 123 -4.07 -23.78 -2.80
CA ASN A 123 -4.29 -24.04 -4.22
C ASN A 123 -3.03 -23.84 -5.10
N ARG A 124 -1.82 -23.88 -4.50
CA ARG A 124 -0.57 -23.73 -5.26
C ARG A 124 -0.43 -24.82 -6.34
N ASN A 125 0.16 -24.49 -7.48
CA ASN A 125 0.58 -25.50 -8.45
C ASN A 125 1.78 -26.31 -7.90
N VAL A 126 1.48 -27.41 -7.18
CA VAL A 126 2.49 -28.25 -6.51
C VAL A 126 3.50 -28.84 -7.51
N GLN A 127 3.05 -29.23 -8.71
CA GLN A 127 3.94 -29.80 -9.74
C GLN A 127 4.98 -28.77 -10.20
N TYR A 128 4.54 -27.53 -10.48
CA TYR A 128 5.44 -26.45 -10.88
C TYR A 128 6.40 -26.06 -9.75
N TRP A 129 5.89 -25.79 -8.55
CA TRP A 129 6.69 -25.22 -7.45
C TRP A 129 7.65 -26.21 -6.80
N ASN A 130 7.36 -27.52 -6.83
CA ASN A 130 8.28 -28.53 -6.27
C ASN A 130 9.55 -28.72 -7.12
N THR A 131 9.57 -28.27 -8.37
CA THR A 131 10.78 -28.30 -9.21
C THR A 131 11.66 -27.06 -9.06
N LYS A 132 11.25 -26.09 -8.23
CA LYS A 132 12.00 -24.85 -8.00
C LYS A 132 12.73 -24.90 -6.65
N SER A 133 13.92 -24.30 -6.61
CA SER A 133 14.72 -24.16 -5.40
C SER A 133 15.44 -22.82 -5.37
N ALA A 134 15.84 -22.34 -4.19
CA ALA A 134 16.58 -21.09 -4.08
C ALA A 134 17.64 -21.06 -2.95
N ASP A 135 18.67 -20.23 -3.08
CA ASP A 135 19.50 -19.88 -1.91
C ASP A 135 18.68 -19.03 -0.93
N TYR A 136 18.03 -17.98 -1.45
CA TYR A 136 17.21 -17.04 -0.69
C TYR A 136 15.80 -16.96 -1.28
N LEU A 137 14.82 -17.48 -0.54
CA LEU A 137 13.40 -17.37 -0.85
C LEU A 137 12.83 -16.14 -0.14
N PHE A 138 12.39 -15.15 -0.91
CA PHE A 138 11.57 -14.05 -0.43
C PHE A 138 10.11 -14.48 -0.47
N LEU A 139 9.49 -14.54 0.71
CA LEU A 139 8.12 -14.98 0.95
C LEU A 139 7.27 -13.79 1.39
N GLU A 140 6.45 -13.29 0.48
CA GLU A 140 5.37 -12.38 0.82
C GLU A 140 4.26 -13.17 1.50
N GLN A 141 4.01 -12.88 2.78
CA GLN A 141 3.05 -13.62 3.58
C GLN A 141 1.67 -12.94 3.56
N PHE A 142 0.70 -13.60 2.95
CA PHE A 142 -0.70 -13.19 3.02
C PHE A 142 -1.31 -13.68 4.35
N ILE A 143 -1.68 -12.74 5.23
CA ILE A 143 -2.28 -13.05 6.56
C ILE A 143 -3.63 -13.80 6.42
N ILE A 144 -4.27 -13.78 5.23
CA ILE A 144 -5.51 -14.52 4.97
C ILE A 144 -5.25 -16.03 5.12
N ASP A 145 -4.07 -16.47 4.69
CA ASP A 145 -3.70 -17.87 4.49
C ASP A 145 -2.73 -18.37 5.57
N ASP A 146 -2.74 -17.67 6.70
CA ASP A 146 -2.10 -18.07 7.93
C ASP A 146 -2.80 -19.29 8.54
N SER A 147 -2.48 -20.47 8.00
CA SER A 147 -2.65 -21.71 8.76
C SER A 147 -2.09 -21.51 10.17
N SER A 148 -2.84 -21.96 11.17
CA SER A 148 -2.43 -21.85 12.58
C SER A 148 -1.13 -22.59 12.88
N ASP A 149 -0.75 -23.52 12.02
CA ASP A 149 0.50 -24.27 12.07
C ASP A 149 1.39 -23.95 10.85
N PRO A 150 2.58 -23.31 11.05
CA PRO A 150 3.51 -23.00 9.97
C PRO A 150 4.18 -24.23 9.33
N LEU A 151 4.05 -25.44 9.91
CA LEU A 151 4.50 -26.68 9.25
C LEU A 151 3.75 -26.92 7.92
N PHE A 152 2.46 -26.54 7.84
CA PHE A 152 1.70 -26.56 6.58
C PHE A 152 2.24 -25.60 5.53
N LEU A 153 3.06 -24.61 5.89
CA LEU A 153 3.74 -23.74 4.94
C LEU A 153 5.08 -24.35 4.51
N LEU A 154 5.84 -24.95 5.42
CA LEU A 154 7.19 -25.47 5.14
C LEU A 154 7.20 -26.60 4.09
N GLU A 155 6.24 -27.52 4.11
CA GLU A 155 6.07 -28.52 3.04
C GLU A 155 5.53 -27.93 1.71
N ARG A 156 5.16 -26.65 1.73
CA ARG A 156 4.51 -25.96 0.61
C ARG A 156 5.35 -24.89 -0.08
N LEU A 157 6.49 -24.52 0.48
CA LEU A 157 7.43 -23.60 -0.14
C LEU A 157 8.38 -24.33 -1.12
N PRO A 158 8.92 -23.65 -2.14
CA PRO A 158 10.09 -24.13 -2.89
C PRO A 158 11.24 -24.46 -1.94
N ARG A 159 12.10 -25.44 -2.27
CA ARG A 159 13.26 -25.79 -1.44
C ARG A 159 14.20 -24.59 -1.29
N HIS A 160 14.59 -24.22 -0.08
CA HIS A 160 15.42 -23.03 0.13
C HIS A 160 16.46 -23.20 1.25
N SER A 161 17.58 -22.48 1.16
CA SER A 161 18.57 -22.39 2.24
C SER A 161 18.17 -21.34 3.29
N HIS A 162 17.63 -20.20 2.85
CA HIS A 162 17.18 -19.12 3.72
C HIS A 162 15.80 -18.60 3.31
N LEU A 163 15.00 -18.26 4.32
CA LEU A 163 13.67 -17.66 4.17
C LEU A 163 13.69 -16.21 4.63
N ALA A 164 13.36 -15.29 3.73
CA ALA A 164 13.16 -13.88 4.00
C ALA A 164 11.65 -13.58 3.93
N VAL A 165 11.00 -13.46 5.08
CA VAL A 165 9.56 -13.14 5.14
C VAL A 165 9.36 -11.63 5.08
N THR A 166 8.50 -11.18 4.16
CA THR A 166 7.98 -9.81 4.13
C THR A 166 6.45 -9.83 4.16
N ASN A 167 5.87 -8.71 4.59
CA ASN A 167 4.42 -8.58 4.70
C ASN A 167 3.99 -7.12 4.45
N PHE A 168 3.67 -6.81 3.21
CA PHE A 168 3.06 -5.56 2.77
C PHE A 168 1.71 -5.32 3.46
N ARG A 169 0.92 -6.38 3.67
CA ARG A 169 -0.36 -6.29 4.39
C ARG A 169 -0.21 -6.08 5.89
N ALA A 170 0.95 -6.35 6.49
CA ALA A 170 1.24 -6.03 7.89
C ALA A 170 2.05 -4.74 8.06
N ALA A 171 2.40 -4.02 6.99
CA ALA A 171 3.33 -2.89 7.00
C ALA A 171 2.77 -1.58 7.62
N ARG A 172 1.89 -1.69 8.61
CA ARG A 172 0.83 -0.72 8.95
C ARG A 172 0.75 -0.44 10.45
N ASP A 173 -0.13 0.43 10.94
CA ASP A 173 0.00 0.90 12.33
C ASP A 173 -0.28 -0.18 13.39
N PRO A 174 0.55 -0.29 14.44
CA PRO A 174 0.38 -1.30 15.49
C PRO A 174 -0.36 -0.87 16.77
N TYR A 175 -1.09 0.24 16.91
CA TYR A 175 -1.58 0.64 18.26
C TYR A 175 -3.07 0.88 18.43
N SER A 176 -3.84 0.59 17.40
CA SER A 176 -5.02 1.39 17.10
C SER A 176 -6.35 0.62 17.29
N LEU A 177 -6.29 -0.72 17.26
CA LEU A 177 -7.38 -1.60 17.65
C LEU A 177 -7.37 -1.85 19.17
N PHE A 178 -6.20 -2.24 19.69
CA PHE A 178 -6.03 -2.81 21.03
C PHE A 178 -5.23 -1.96 22.03
N GLY A 179 -4.37 -1.04 21.57
CA GLY A 179 -3.48 -0.23 22.42
C GLY A 179 -2.05 -0.76 22.55
N GLU A 180 -1.10 0.14 22.84
CA GLU A 180 0.33 -0.17 23.00
C GLU A 180 0.62 -1.21 24.08
N ASP A 181 -0.22 -1.24 25.12
CA ASP A 181 -0.15 -2.16 26.26
C ASP A 181 -0.42 -3.62 25.86
N VAL A 182 -1.32 -3.86 24.91
CA VAL A 182 -1.56 -5.21 24.36
C VAL A 182 -0.35 -5.69 23.54
N TYR A 183 0.30 -4.81 22.79
CA TYR A 183 1.49 -5.17 22.00
C TYR A 183 2.74 -5.35 22.89
N LYS A 184 2.88 -4.55 23.96
CA LYS A 184 3.93 -4.77 25.00
C LYS A 184 3.81 -6.14 25.63
N TYR A 185 2.59 -6.57 25.95
CA TYR A 185 2.32 -7.90 26.51
C TYR A 185 2.80 -9.01 25.58
N PHE A 186 2.54 -8.93 24.27
CA PHE A 186 3.00 -9.93 23.30
C PHE A 186 4.53 -10.02 23.21
N GLY A 187 5.26 -8.93 23.45
CA GLY A 187 6.73 -8.92 23.45
C GLY A 187 7.41 -9.37 24.75
N LYS A 188 6.73 -9.28 25.90
CA LYS A 188 7.25 -9.71 27.21
C LYS A 188 6.14 -10.33 28.10
N PRO A 189 5.47 -11.42 27.68
CA PRO A 189 4.26 -11.92 28.35
C PRO A 189 4.48 -12.40 29.81
N GLU A 190 5.72 -12.78 30.14
CA GLU A 190 6.13 -13.25 31.48
C GLU A 190 6.70 -12.14 32.38
N GLY A 191 7.04 -10.97 31.82
CA GLY A 191 7.75 -9.89 32.52
C GLY A 191 6.97 -8.59 32.68
N SER A 192 5.90 -8.37 31.93
CA SER A 192 5.08 -7.16 32.05
C SER A 192 4.11 -7.27 33.24
N GLY A 193 4.39 -6.54 34.33
CA GLY A 193 3.52 -6.42 35.52
C GLY A 193 2.22 -5.63 35.29
N GLY A 194 1.52 -5.85 34.18
CA GLY A 194 0.31 -5.13 33.78
C GLY A 194 -0.94 -6.01 33.87
N ASN A 195 -1.94 -5.56 34.63
CA ASN A 195 -3.25 -6.21 34.80
C ASN A 195 -4.15 -6.21 33.54
N ASN A 196 -3.59 -6.14 32.31
CA ASN A 196 -4.39 -6.13 31.10
C ASN A 196 -4.90 -7.54 30.75
N GLN A 197 -6.06 -7.87 31.30
CA GLN A 197 -6.79 -9.13 31.05
C GLN A 197 -7.15 -9.34 29.57
N LEU A 198 -7.36 -8.27 28.80
CA LEU A 198 -7.63 -8.35 27.35
C LEU A 198 -6.37 -8.78 26.59
N ALA A 199 -5.20 -8.22 26.93
CA ALA A 199 -3.92 -8.61 26.33
C ALA A 199 -3.62 -10.09 26.58
N LYS A 200 -3.78 -10.52 27.84
CA LYS A 200 -3.62 -11.92 28.25
C LYS A 200 -4.57 -12.85 27.49
N LYS A 201 -5.87 -12.55 27.48
CA LYS A 201 -6.88 -13.35 26.75
C LYS A 201 -6.59 -13.44 25.25
N LEU A 202 -6.22 -12.33 24.61
CA LEU A 202 -5.89 -12.32 23.19
C LEU A 202 -4.63 -13.16 22.89
N HIS A 203 -3.62 -13.08 23.76
CA HIS A 203 -2.42 -13.89 23.63
C HIS A 203 -2.69 -15.38 23.86
N GLU A 204 -3.47 -15.73 24.89
CA GLU A 204 -3.95 -17.11 25.14
C GLU A 204 -4.81 -17.63 23.98
N TYR A 205 -5.68 -16.81 23.41
CA TYR A 205 -6.49 -17.16 22.24
C TYR A 205 -5.62 -17.45 21.03
N TYR A 206 -4.65 -16.57 20.74
CA TYR A 206 -3.68 -16.74 19.66
C TYR A 206 -2.83 -18.00 19.82
N ARG A 207 -2.26 -18.22 21.03
CA ARG A 207 -1.37 -19.36 21.32
C ARG A 207 -2.08 -20.71 21.31
N ASN A 208 -3.36 -20.75 21.68
CA ASN A 208 -4.14 -22.00 21.72
C ASN A 208 -5.04 -22.20 20.47
N TYR A 209 -4.85 -21.39 19.42
CA TYR A 209 -5.71 -21.43 18.25
C TYR A 209 -5.45 -22.68 17.39
N SER A 210 -6.48 -23.52 17.26
CA SER A 210 -6.38 -24.85 16.63
C SER A 210 -7.27 -25.05 15.40
N LYS A 211 -8.03 -24.01 14.96
CA LYS A 211 -8.85 -24.11 13.74
C LYS A 211 -7.96 -24.02 12.50
N ILE A 212 -8.20 -24.89 11.52
CA ILE A 212 -7.45 -24.93 10.24
C ILE A 212 -7.56 -23.59 9.49
N SER A 213 -8.77 -23.03 9.43
CA SER A 213 -9.02 -21.72 8.84
C SER A 213 -8.87 -20.64 9.93
N PRO A 214 -7.91 -19.71 9.80
CA PRO A 214 -7.76 -18.60 10.73
C PRO A 214 -8.98 -17.68 10.71
N ASN A 215 -9.36 -17.18 11.87
CA ASN A 215 -10.34 -16.11 12.03
C ASN A 215 -9.65 -14.79 12.36
N ASN A 216 -10.47 -13.79 12.63
CA ASN A 216 -10.19 -12.38 12.58
C ASN A 216 -9.43 -12.01 13.86
N LEU A 217 -9.89 -12.55 14.99
CA LEU A 217 -9.23 -12.43 16.29
C LEU A 217 -7.85 -13.11 16.32
N PHE A 218 -7.70 -14.29 15.70
CA PHE A 218 -6.39 -14.94 15.55
C PHE A 218 -5.44 -14.12 14.68
N ARG A 219 -5.92 -13.64 13.51
CA ARG A 219 -5.14 -12.79 12.59
C ARG A 219 -4.67 -11.51 13.26
N SER A 220 -5.50 -10.85 14.08
CA SER A 220 -5.05 -9.69 14.86
C SER A 220 -3.95 -10.05 15.86
N GLY A 221 -4.02 -11.22 16.52
CA GLY A 221 -2.93 -11.76 17.35
C GLY A 221 -1.63 -11.97 16.57
N LYS A 222 -1.72 -12.52 15.35
CA LYS A 222 -0.57 -12.74 14.47
C LYS A 222 0.04 -11.43 13.96
N TYR A 223 -0.79 -10.44 13.65
CA TYR A 223 -0.36 -9.09 13.28
C TYR A 223 0.38 -8.39 14.44
N ILE A 224 -0.11 -8.53 15.68
CA ILE A 224 0.59 -8.03 16.88
C ILE A 224 2.00 -8.65 16.96
N HIS A 225 2.10 -9.97 16.81
CA HIS A 225 3.38 -10.69 16.85
C HIS A 225 4.35 -10.19 15.77
N PHE A 226 3.88 -10.05 14.52
CA PHE A 226 4.67 -9.49 13.43
C PHE A 226 5.25 -8.11 13.79
N TRP A 227 4.42 -7.24 14.38
CA TRP A 227 4.85 -5.90 14.77
C TRP A 227 5.82 -5.86 15.94
N THR A 228 5.65 -6.75 16.90
CA THR A 228 6.62 -6.96 17.98
C THR A 228 8.00 -7.36 17.42
N ASP A 229 8.04 -8.32 16.49
CA ASP A 229 9.29 -8.76 15.83
C ASP A 229 9.89 -7.66 14.96
N PHE A 230 9.07 -6.94 14.19
CA PHE A 230 9.54 -5.87 13.33
C PHE A 230 10.08 -4.68 14.13
N CYS A 231 9.40 -4.23 15.19
CA CYS A 231 9.91 -3.22 16.11
C CYS A 231 11.23 -3.64 16.79
N LYS A 232 11.40 -4.92 17.11
CA LYS A 232 12.69 -5.46 17.60
C LYS A 232 13.79 -5.31 16.56
N ASN A 233 13.54 -5.70 15.31
CA ASN A 233 14.51 -5.54 14.21
C ASN A 233 14.87 -4.07 13.96
N LEU A 234 13.90 -3.15 14.07
CA LEU A 234 14.14 -1.71 13.96
C LEU A 234 15.01 -1.18 15.10
N LYS A 235 14.82 -1.69 16.34
CA LYS A 235 15.70 -1.37 17.48
C LYS A 235 17.13 -1.83 17.24
N GLU A 236 17.31 -3.08 16.85
CA GLU A 236 18.63 -3.64 16.47
C GLU A 236 19.30 -2.74 15.42
N LYS A 237 18.58 -2.38 14.34
CA LYS A 237 19.11 -1.50 13.29
C LYS A 237 19.38 -0.06 13.74
N SER A 238 18.64 0.46 14.73
CA SER A 238 18.87 1.79 15.31
C SER A 238 20.12 1.84 16.20
N SER A 239 20.48 0.72 16.83
CA SER A 239 21.64 0.60 17.72
C SER A 239 22.98 0.58 16.97
N ASP A 240 22.98 0.28 15.66
CA ASP A 240 24.15 0.34 14.76
C ASP A 240 24.68 1.78 14.51
N GLY A 241 24.21 2.78 15.26
CA GLY A 241 24.70 4.16 15.25
C GLY A 241 24.14 5.07 14.15
N THR A 242 23.89 4.54 12.94
CA THR A 242 23.30 5.35 11.84
C THR A 242 21.77 5.34 11.84
N GLY A 243 21.13 4.28 12.34
CA GLY A 243 19.72 4.00 12.09
C GLY A 243 18.70 4.96 12.75
N LYS A 244 19.07 5.69 13.81
CA LYS A 244 18.14 6.57 14.55
C LYS A 244 17.54 7.68 13.66
N GLU A 245 18.40 8.41 12.94
CA GLU A 245 17.97 9.47 12.03
C GLU A 245 17.31 8.93 10.75
N ASP A 246 17.69 7.72 10.33
CA ASP A 246 17.12 7.03 9.16
C ASP A 246 15.64 6.67 9.37
N LEU A 247 15.28 6.15 10.55
CA LEU A 247 13.93 5.67 10.86
C LEU A 247 12.84 6.73 10.66
N LYS A 248 13.15 7.99 10.97
CA LYS A 248 12.21 9.11 10.80
C LYS A 248 11.78 9.31 9.34
N HIS A 249 12.53 8.78 8.36
CA HIS A 249 12.21 8.86 6.94
C HIS A 249 11.27 7.74 6.46
N PHE A 250 11.23 6.60 7.14
CA PHE A 250 10.26 5.54 6.86
C PHE A 250 8.93 5.79 7.57
N PHE A 251 8.97 5.99 8.89
CA PHE A 251 7.77 6.12 9.73
C PHE A 251 7.46 7.59 10.00
N LYS A 252 6.19 8.01 9.84
CA LYS A 252 5.72 9.31 10.30
C LYS A 252 4.61 9.07 11.31
N LEU A 253 4.94 9.31 12.57
CA LEU A 253 3.99 9.15 13.66
C LEU A 253 3.21 10.45 13.89
N PRO A 254 1.92 10.32 14.23
CA PRO A 254 1.06 11.44 14.52
C PRO A 254 1.46 12.12 15.83
N SER A 255 1.51 13.45 15.82
CA SER A 255 2.00 14.24 16.96
C SER A 255 0.89 14.64 17.92
N PHE A 256 0.85 13.99 19.08
CA PHE A 256 -0.08 14.30 20.17
C PHE A 256 0.39 15.48 21.02
N SER A 257 0.26 16.70 20.50
CA SER A 257 0.36 17.91 21.32
C SER A 257 -1.03 18.41 21.73
N ASN A 258 -1.21 18.71 23.02
CA ASN A 258 -2.37 19.44 23.58
C ASN A 258 -3.73 18.72 23.49
N GLY A 259 -3.77 17.40 23.70
CA GLY A 259 -5.00 16.65 24.00
C GLY A 259 -6.02 16.54 22.85
N LYS A 260 -5.69 16.99 21.65
CA LYS A 260 -6.49 16.74 20.46
C LYS A 260 -6.35 15.29 20.03
N LYS A 261 -7.47 14.66 19.70
CA LYS A 261 -7.51 13.31 19.12
C LYS A 261 -6.97 13.40 17.69
N GLU A 262 -6.18 12.42 17.28
CA GLU A 262 -5.97 12.23 15.85
C GLU A 262 -7.28 11.76 15.24
N HIS A 263 -7.58 12.34 14.09
CA HIS A 263 -8.72 11.96 13.29
C HIS A 263 -8.29 10.83 12.35
N LEU A 264 -8.96 9.69 12.48
CA LEU A 264 -8.52 8.44 11.87
C LEU A 264 -9.06 8.27 10.45
N PHE A 265 -10.16 8.93 10.14
CA PHE A 265 -10.79 8.91 8.82
C PHE A 265 -10.77 10.31 8.20
N ALA A 266 -10.58 10.45 6.89
CA ALA A 266 -10.94 11.69 6.20
C ALA A 266 -12.45 11.63 6.00
N PRO A 267 -13.20 12.38 6.82
CA PRO A 267 -13.19 13.83 6.67
C PRO A 267 -12.67 14.59 7.90
N PHE A 268 -12.07 13.88 8.84
CA PHE A 268 -11.52 14.40 10.09
C PHE A 268 -12.57 15.13 10.93
N GLN A 269 -13.70 14.46 11.19
CA GLN A 269 -14.83 14.99 11.96
C GLN A 269 -15.21 14.00 13.05
N ASP A 270 -15.05 14.42 14.31
CA ASP A 270 -15.20 13.59 15.52
C ASP A 270 -16.53 12.80 15.64
N SER A 271 -17.59 13.23 14.96
CA SER A 271 -18.89 12.55 14.86
C SER A 271 -18.92 11.49 13.76
N ILE A 272 -18.39 11.81 12.59
CA ILE A 272 -18.31 10.92 11.42
C ILE A 272 -17.30 9.81 11.71
N ASP A 273 -16.10 10.16 12.18
CA ASP A 273 -15.05 9.22 12.55
C ASP A 273 -15.58 8.16 13.55
N LYS A 274 -16.34 8.58 14.58
CA LYS A 274 -16.98 7.68 15.57
C LYS A 274 -18.11 6.83 14.99
N HIS A 275 -18.77 7.26 13.92
CA HIS A 275 -19.81 6.48 13.27
C HIS A 275 -19.21 5.42 12.36
N ILE A 276 -18.32 5.82 11.44
CA ILE A 276 -17.51 4.93 10.57
C ILE A 276 -16.93 3.78 11.40
N ALA A 277 -16.23 4.15 12.47
CA ALA A 277 -15.69 3.28 13.50
C ALA A 277 -16.61 2.21 14.10
N LYS A 278 -17.85 2.59 14.38
CA LYS A 278 -18.84 1.72 15.04
C LYS A 278 -19.39 0.71 14.03
N GLU A 279 -19.68 1.15 12.81
CA GLU A 279 -20.09 0.27 11.73
C GLU A 279 -18.99 -0.78 11.45
N PHE A 280 -17.72 -0.36 11.40
CA PHE A 280 -16.59 -1.28 11.30
C PHE A 280 -16.55 -2.31 12.42
N PHE A 281 -16.70 -1.91 13.69
CA PHE A 281 -16.70 -2.86 14.81
C PHE A 281 -17.78 -3.94 14.66
N GLU A 282 -18.98 -3.56 14.19
CA GLU A 282 -20.07 -4.49 14.04
C GLU A 282 -19.89 -5.45 12.87
N VAL A 283 -19.20 -5.00 11.81
CA VAL A 283 -18.76 -5.82 10.67
C VAL A 283 -17.63 -6.77 11.09
N ILE A 284 -16.42 -6.27 11.40
CA ILE A 284 -15.16 -7.06 11.42
C ILE A 284 -15.24 -8.35 12.23
N PHE A 285 -15.77 -8.32 13.46
CA PHE A 285 -15.76 -9.48 14.35
C PHE A 285 -17.08 -10.25 14.32
N SER A 286 -16.97 -11.58 14.18
CA SER A 286 -18.10 -12.49 14.40
C SER A 286 -18.59 -12.42 15.86
N ASP A 287 -19.80 -12.91 16.11
CA ASP A 287 -20.37 -12.89 17.46
C ASP A 287 -19.62 -13.85 18.42
N GLU A 288 -18.94 -14.88 17.89
CA GLU A 288 -18.00 -15.75 18.63
C GLU A 288 -16.78 -14.94 19.11
N GLU A 289 -16.16 -14.17 18.21
CA GLU A 289 -14.95 -13.38 18.51
C GLU A 289 -15.27 -12.21 19.43
N LYS A 290 -16.42 -11.54 19.21
CA LYS A 290 -16.97 -10.55 20.14
C LYS A 290 -17.24 -11.15 21.53
N ALA A 291 -17.53 -12.44 21.64
CA ALA A 291 -17.65 -13.12 22.93
C ALA A 291 -16.30 -13.43 23.58
N ALA A 292 -15.31 -13.90 22.80
CA ALA A 292 -13.93 -14.11 23.27
C ALA A 292 -13.27 -12.81 23.79
N LEU A 293 -13.59 -11.68 23.17
CA LEU A 293 -13.15 -10.33 23.58
C LEU A 293 -13.86 -9.78 24.83
N LYS A 294 -14.90 -10.43 25.39
CA LYS A 294 -15.58 -9.94 26.61
C LYS A 294 -14.70 -10.13 27.84
N ASN A 295 -14.54 -9.07 28.62
CA ASN A 295 -13.57 -9.09 29.72
C ASN A 295 -14.09 -9.77 31.02
N GLY A 296 -15.13 -10.61 30.96
CA GLY A 296 -15.77 -11.20 32.16
C GLY A 296 -16.53 -10.18 33.03
N THR A 297 -16.39 -8.89 32.74
CA THR A 297 -17.23 -7.79 33.21
C THR A 297 -18.40 -7.55 32.25
N SER A 298 -19.36 -6.72 32.66
CA SER A 298 -20.48 -6.26 31.82
C SER A 298 -20.07 -5.29 30.69
N GLU A 299 -18.81 -4.85 30.67
CA GLU A 299 -18.30 -3.93 29.65
C GLU A 299 -18.00 -4.66 28.33
N LYS A 300 -18.63 -4.18 27.25
CA LYS A 300 -18.29 -4.58 25.89
C LYS A 300 -16.91 -4.00 25.53
N PHE A 301 -16.06 -4.80 24.87
CA PHE A 301 -14.85 -4.28 24.24
C PHE A 301 -15.20 -3.12 23.29
N GLN A 302 -14.39 -2.06 23.33
CA GLN A 302 -14.44 -0.92 22.43
C GLN A 302 -13.04 -0.68 21.89
N PHE A 303 -12.94 -0.31 20.61
CA PHE A 303 -11.67 0.03 19.99
C PHE A 303 -10.91 1.11 20.75
N GLN A 304 -9.58 1.00 20.77
CA GLN A 304 -8.72 1.90 21.53
C GLN A 304 -8.97 3.38 21.22
N TYR A 305 -9.24 3.73 19.96
CA TYR A 305 -9.52 5.11 19.57
C TYR A 305 -10.90 5.62 20.02
N LEU A 306 -11.89 4.75 20.21
CA LEU A 306 -13.21 5.12 20.75
C LEU A 306 -13.16 5.40 22.27
N LYS A 307 -12.25 4.78 23.01
CA LYS A 307 -12.10 5.00 24.46
C LYS A 307 -11.80 6.47 24.78
N ASN A 308 -12.44 7.04 25.80
CA ASN A 308 -12.11 8.39 26.29
C ASN A 308 -10.87 8.33 27.20
N ILE A 309 -9.69 8.31 26.59
CA ILE A 309 -8.39 8.34 27.28
C ILE A 309 -8.07 9.78 27.69
N ALA A 310 -8.70 10.26 28.78
CA ALA A 310 -8.42 11.58 29.35
C ALA A 310 -7.35 11.55 30.46
N THR A 311 -6.98 10.37 30.98
CA THR A 311 -6.34 10.24 32.31
C THR A 311 -5.27 9.15 32.46
N GLN A 312 -4.88 8.42 31.41
CA GLN A 312 -3.87 7.35 31.51
C GLN A 312 -2.53 7.63 30.79
N ALA A 313 -2.30 8.88 30.39
CA ALA A 313 -1.05 9.32 29.75
C ALA A 313 0.10 9.61 30.75
N SER A 314 -0.16 9.66 32.05
CA SER A 314 0.79 10.10 33.09
C SER A 314 1.76 9.00 33.54
N GLY A 315 2.31 8.25 32.59
CA GLY A 315 3.31 7.21 32.82
C GLY A 315 4.54 7.46 31.95
N ALA A 316 5.49 8.24 32.48
CA ALA A 316 6.84 8.29 31.91
C ALA A 316 7.54 6.95 32.21
N GLY A 317 7.44 6.00 31.28
CA GLY A 317 8.05 4.67 31.36
C GLY A 317 8.84 4.37 30.09
N GLU A 318 10.14 4.11 30.25
CA GLU A 318 11.16 4.10 29.18
C GLU A 318 11.07 2.92 28.19
N GLU A 319 9.99 2.14 28.18
CA GLU A 319 9.82 0.99 27.30
C GLU A 319 8.60 1.13 26.38
N SER A 320 8.81 1.75 25.21
CA SER A 320 7.99 1.43 24.02
C SER A 320 8.51 0.15 23.37
N ILE A 321 7.67 -0.57 22.61
CA ILE A 321 8.13 -1.74 21.83
C ILE A 321 9.05 -1.34 20.67
N CYS A 322 8.87 -0.15 20.10
CA CYS A 322 9.66 0.40 18.99
C CYS A 322 10.72 1.42 19.49
N PRO A 323 11.68 1.87 18.66
CA PRO A 323 12.73 2.84 19.04
C PRO A 323 12.22 4.17 19.63
N SER A 324 13.04 4.84 20.43
CA SER A 324 12.73 6.11 21.11
C SER A 324 12.37 7.27 20.16
N GLU A 325 12.92 7.27 18.96
CA GLU A 325 12.65 8.24 17.89
C GLU A 325 11.24 8.04 17.29
N LEU A 326 10.65 6.87 17.54
CA LEU A 326 9.23 6.60 17.34
C LEU A 326 8.43 6.84 18.65
N GLY A 327 9.01 6.55 19.82
CA GLY A 327 8.34 6.63 21.13
C GLY A 327 8.29 7.98 21.86
N GLN A 328 9.02 9.02 21.43
CA GLN A 328 8.94 10.35 22.05
C GLN A 328 7.61 11.08 21.80
N LEU A 329 6.82 10.61 20.83
CA LEU A 329 5.40 10.90 20.75
C LEU A 329 4.67 9.76 21.45
N ALA A 330 3.93 10.07 22.52
CA ALA A 330 3.14 9.06 23.22
C ALA A 330 2.21 8.35 22.21
N PHE A 331 2.36 7.03 22.06
CA PHE A 331 1.63 6.19 21.10
C PHE A 331 0.14 6.08 21.43
N GLN A 332 -0.61 7.18 21.26
CA GLN A 332 -1.98 7.32 21.72
C GLN A 332 -2.95 7.48 20.55
N LYS A 333 -3.30 6.35 19.92
CA LYS A 333 -4.33 6.25 18.86
C LYS A 333 -3.92 6.83 17.51
N ALA A 334 -2.98 6.14 16.84
CA ALA A 334 -2.89 6.24 15.39
C ALA A 334 -4.06 5.53 14.68
N HIS A 335 -4.16 5.63 13.36
CA HIS A 335 -5.17 4.93 12.55
C HIS A 335 -4.83 3.44 12.42
N HIS A 336 -5.77 2.50 12.67
CA HIS A 336 -5.60 1.12 12.21
C HIS A 336 -6.39 0.94 10.94
N PRO A 337 -5.72 0.53 9.86
CA PRO A 337 -6.42 -0.03 8.73
C PRO A 337 -7.03 -1.43 9.00
N ALA A 338 -6.68 -2.17 10.07
CA ALA A 338 -7.27 -3.48 10.41
C ALA A 338 -8.72 -3.38 10.93
N LEU A 339 -9.36 -2.25 10.67
CA LEU A 339 -10.79 -2.10 10.67
C LEU A 339 -11.44 -2.67 9.38
N GLU A 340 -10.63 -3.17 8.45
CA GLU A 340 -11.04 -3.33 7.06
C GLU A 340 -11.09 -4.79 6.61
N HIS A 341 -12.30 -5.37 6.62
CA HIS A 341 -12.80 -6.33 5.63
C HIS A 341 -14.20 -6.81 6.04
N GLN A 342 -15.03 -7.13 5.05
CA GLN A 342 -15.89 -8.31 4.95
C GLN A 342 -16.78 -8.19 3.72
N THR A 343 -16.89 -9.27 2.94
CA THR A 343 -18.01 -9.46 2.00
C THR A 343 -19.19 -10.20 2.64
N LEU A 344 -18.98 -10.87 3.79
CA LEU A 344 -20.00 -11.58 4.58
C LEU A 344 -19.71 -11.47 6.08
N LYS A 345 -20.74 -11.35 6.93
CA LYS A 345 -20.58 -11.26 8.40
C LYS A 345 -19.80 -12.48 8.94
N GLY A 346 -18.63 -12.25 9.54
CA GLY A 346 -17.75 -13.29 10.08
C GLY A 346 -16.88 -14.02 9.05
N SER A 347 -16.79 -13.53 7.81
CA SER A 347 -15.81 -14.01 6.82
C SER A 347 -14.44 -13.35 6.99
N SER A 348 -13.42 -13.95 6.35
CA SER A 348 -12.00 -13.63 6.52
C SER A 348 -11.62 -12.17 6.20
N PRO A 349 -11.03 -11.44 7.17
CA PRO A 349 -10.48 -10.12 6.96
C PRO A 349 -8.97 -10.14 6.90
N VAL A 350 -8.41 -9.76 5.74
CA VAL A 350 -7.11 -9.09 5.69
C VAL A 350 -7.04 -8.17 4.49
N SER A 351 -7.45 -6.95 4.73
CA SER A 351 -6.61 -5.85 4.34
C SER A 351 -6.87 -4.71 5.30
N GLU A 352 -6.50 -3.56 4.78
CA GLU A 352 -5.84 -2.46 5.37
C GLU A 352 -5.40 -1.67 4.11
N GLY A 353 -5.83 -0.42 3.91
CA GLY A 353 -5.63 0.28 2.62
C GLY A 353 -4.30 1.05 2.41
N THR A 354 -3.95 1.29 1.16
CA THR A 354 -2.58 1.41 0.62
C THR A 354 -1.92 2.82 0.52
N GLN A 355 -1.02 3.24 1.44
CA GLN A 355 0.21 4.00 1.05
C GLN A 355 1.22 4.40 2.15
N LYS A 356 0.87 4.46 3.45
CA LYS A 356 1.91 4.55 4.52
C LYS A 356 2.88 3.35 4.45
N ASP A 357 2.39 2.30 3.82
CA ASP A 357 2.81 0.92 3.89
C ASP A 357 3.98 0.62 2.97
N LEU A 358 4.17 1.37 1.87
CA LEU A 358 5.32 1.12 0.99
C LEU A 358 6.64 1.45 1.70
N LEU A 359 6.72 2.55 2.45
CA LEU A 359 7.97 2.89 3.13
C LEU A 359 8.30 1.90 4.24
N VAL A 360 7.28 1.36 4.91
CA VAL A 360 7.43 0.29 5.90
C VAL A 360 7.80 -1.03 5.23
N TYR A 361 7.19 -1.38 4.09
CA TYR A 361 7.48 -2.57 3.31
C TYR A 361 8.90 -2.55 2.70
N LEU A 362 9.33 -1.38 2.23
CA LEU A 362 10.69 -1.09 1.79
C LEU A 362 11.69 -1.22 2.96
N ALA A 363 11.33 -0.77 4.16
CA ALA A 363 12.15 -0.97 5.36
C ALA A 363 12.21 -2.46 5.78
N GLN A 364 11.11 -3.21 5.69
CA GLN A 364 11.11 -4.67 5.89
C GLN A 364 12.06 -5.37 4.92
N MET A 365 11.93 -5.07 3.62
CA MET A 365 12.78 -5.65 2.57
C MET A 365 14.26 -5.30 2.80
N ALA A 366 14.57 -4.04 3.15
CA ALA A 366 15.92 -3.62 3.46
C ALA A 366 16.50 -4.31 4.71
N ILE A 367 15.70 -4.56 5.74
CA ILE A 367 16.10 -5.34 6.93
C ILE A 367 16.28 -6.82 6.59
N ALA A 368 15.42 -7.38 5.74
CA ALA A 368 15.57 -8.75 5.26
C ALA A 368 16.89 -8.92 4.47
N LEU A 369 17.21 -7.95 3.60
CA LEU A 369 18.47 -7.92 2.84
C LEU A 369 19.70 -7.70 3.73
N ASP A 370 19.60 -6.83 4.74
CA ASP A 370 20.66 -6.65 5.76
C ASP A 370 20.94 -7.98 6.50
N LYS A 371 19.89 -8.71 6.90
CA LYS A 371 20.03 -10.05 7.51
C LYS A 371 20.61 -11.07 6.54
N VAL A 372 20.18 -11.07 5.28
CA VAL A 372 20.76 -11.91 4.21
C VAL A 372 22.26 -11.65 4.07
N SER A 373 22.70 -10.39 4.06
CA SER A 373 24.12 -10.02 3.94
C SER A 373 25.00 -10.53 5.10
N LYS A 374 24.39 -10.89 6.24
CA LYS A 374 25.00 -11.41 7.46
C LYS A 374 24.91 -12.95 7.59
N THR A 375 24.32 -13.65 6.62
CA THR A 375 24.25 -15.13 6.62
C THR A 375 25.60 -15.77 6.24
N SER A 376 25.91 -16.95 6.79
CA SER A 376 27.21 -17.62 6.62
C SER A 376 27.51 -18.07 5.18
N ASN A 377 26.48 -18.29 4.36
CA ASN A 377 26.60 -18.63 2.94
C ASN A 377 26.59 -17.40 2.02
N PHE A 378 26.36 -16.17 2.52
CA PHE A 378 26.21 -14.98 1.68
C PHE A 378 27.39 -14.78 0.74
N SER A 379 28.61 -14.86 1.29
CA SER A 379 29.84 -14.77 0.50
C SER A 379 29.89 -15.87 -0.57
N SER A 380 29.58 -17.14 -0.26
CA SER A 380 29.63 -18.21 -1.28
C SER A 380 28.61 -18.03 -2.40
N VAL A 381 27.47 -17.41 -2.14
CA VAL A 381 26.41 -17.17 -3.14
C VAL A 381 26.69 -15.91 -3.97
N PHE A 382 27.18 -14.84 -3.34
CA PHE A 382 27.25 -13.50 -3.96
C PHE A 382 28.67 -12.97 -4.23
N ASP A 383 29.77 -13.65 -3.89
CA ASP A 383 31.12 -13.05 -3.94
C ASP A 383 31.49 -12.32 -5.25
N LYS A 384 31.07 -12.90 -6.39
CA LYS A 384 31.26 -12.39 -7.76
C LYS A 384 29.96 -11.96 -8.44
N ASP A 385 28.89 -11.82 -7.67
CA ASP A 385 27.57 -11.46 -8.19
C ASP A 385 27.38 -9.93 -8.13
N PRO A 386 26.96 -9.27 -9.21
CA PRO A 386 26.84 -7.80 -9.25
C PRO A 386 25.80 -7.25 -8.25
N ARG A 387 24.98 -8.11 -7.63
CA ARG A 387 24.02 -7.73 -6.59
C ARG A 387 24.64 -7.52 -5.22
N LYS A 388 25.84 -8.04 -4.96
CA LYS A 388 26.52 -8.02 -3.63
C LYS A 388 26.50 -6.64 -2.98
N ASP A 389 26.97 -5.63 -3.70
CA ASP A 389 27.11 -4.26 -3.18
C ASP A 389 25.77 -3.54 -3.00
N PHE A 390 24.77 -3.87 -3.83
CA PHE A 390 23.39 -3.37 -3.68
C PHE A 390 22.67 -4.02 -2.50
N ILE A 391 22.94 -5.29 -2.20
CA ILE A 391 22.41 -5.98 -1.02
C ILE A 391 23.00 -5.38 0.27
N TYR A 392 24.32 -5.15 0.32
CA TYR A 392 24.94 -4.43 1.45
C TYR A 392 24.39 -3.00 1.60
N ASN A 393 24.13 -2.31 0.49
CA ASN A 393 23.58 -0.95 0.50
C ASN A 393 22.05 -0.86 0.55
N ALA A 394 21.32 -1.97 0.71
CA ALA A 394 19.86 -2.00 0.63
C ALA A 394 19.19 -1.01 1.61
N TRP A 395 19.69 -0.91 2.85
CA TRP A 395 19.20 0.06 3.84
C TRP A 395 19.45 1.51 3.42
N LYS A 396 20.65 1.85 2.95
CA LYS A 396 20.99 3.22 2.52
C LYS A 396 20.20 3.65 1.28
N ASN A 397 20.00 2.73 0.33
CA ASN A 397 19.13 2.93 -0.84
C ASN A 397 17.67 3.14 -0.39
N ALA A 398 17.15 2.30 0.49
CA ALA A 398 15.79 2.42 1.04
C ALA A 398 15.55 3.76 1.75
N VAL A 399 16.49 4.22 2.60
CA VAL A 399 16.43 5.53 3.26
C VAL A 399 16.42 6.66 2.24
N SER A 400 17.26 6.56 1.20
CA SER A 400 17.36 7.56 0.13
C SER A 400 16.03 7.70 -0.64
N ILE A 401 15.39 6.57 -0.98
CA ILE A 401 14.06 6.51 -1.59
C ILE A 401 13.02 7.15 -0.66
N ALA A 402 12.97 6.75 0.61
CA ALA A 402 11.98 7.21 1.57
C ALA A 402 12.07 8.73 1.84
N LYS A 403 13.29 9.25 1.98
CA LYS A 403 13.58 10.67 2.12
C LYS A 403 13.15 11.46 0.87
N GLY A 404 13.50 10.99 -0.32
CA GLY A 404 13.12 11.63 -1.59
C GLY A 404 11.60 11.68 -1.77
N TYR A 405 10.90 10.57 -1.50
CA TYR A 405 9.44 10.49 -1.62
C TYR A 405 8.72 11.50 -0.70
N ARG A 406 9.19 11.68 0.53
CA ARG A 406 8.60 12.65 1.47
C ARG A 406 8.80 14.10 1.07
N GLU A 407 10.02 14.46 0.65
CA GLU A 407 10.26 15.83 0.18
C GLU A 407 9.42 16.12 -1.07
N ARG A 408 9.22 15.11 -1.93
CA ARG A 408 8.32 15.22 -3.07
C ARG A 408 6.85 15.40 -2.67
N LEU A 409 6.32 14.61 -1.72
CA LEU A 409 4.96 14.82 -1.20
C LEU A 409 4.75 16.25 -0.67
N LYS A 410 5.75 16.80 0.02
CA LYS A 410 5.76 18.19 0.47
C LYS A 410 5.77 19.18 -0.72
N ASN A 411 6.63 18.98 -1.72
CA ASN A 411 6.65 19.82 -2.93
C ASN A 411 5.33 19.79 -3.70
N VAL A 412 4.72 18.60 -3.84
CA VAL A 412 3.38 18.43 -4.44
C VAL A 412 2.33 19.20 -3.64
N ARG A 413 2.30 19.08 -2.30
CA ARG A 413 1.42 19.88 -1.43
C ARG A 413 1.61 21.38 -1.64
N GLU A 414 2.85 21.87 -1.60
CA GLU A 414 3.17 23.30 -1.75
C GLU A 414 2.78 23.87 -3.12
N TYR A 415 2.79 23.03 -4.16
CA TYR A 415 2.26 23.35 -5.48
C TYR A 415 0.72 23.35 -5.52
N LEU A 416 0.06 22.31 -4.99
CA LEU A 416 -1.40 22.23 -4.91
C LEU A 416 -2.01 23.37 -4.07
N GLN A 417 -1.27 23.88 -3.07
CA GLN A 417 -1.60 25.09 -2.32
C GLN A 417 -1.45 26.38 -3.14
N ALA A 418 -0.48 26.42 -4.08
CA ALA A 418 -0.29 27.57 -4.96
C ALA A 418 -1.40 27.68 -6.01
N ILE A 419 -1.90 26.55 -6.52
CA ILE A 419 -3.04 26.50 -7.46
C ILE A 419 -4.41 26.34 -6.77
N GLU A 420 -4.48 26.57 -5.46
CA GLU A 420 -5.73 26.60 -4.67
C GLU A 420 -6.58 25.32 -4.73
N VAL A 421 -5.91 24.18 -4.93
CA VAL A 421 -6.49 22.83 -4.79
C VAL A 421 -6.46 22.36 -3.34
N VAL A 422 -5.44 22.78 -2.58
CA VAL A 422 -5.26 22.47 -1.16
C VAL A 422 -5.26 23.77 -0.36
N ASP A 423 -5.85 23.73 0.84
CA ASP A 423 -5.87 24.83 1.79
C ASP A 423 -4.46 25.34 2.10
N LYS A 424 -4.21 26.64 1.93
CA LYS A 424 -2.90 27.27 2.16
C LYS A 424 -2.43 27.19 3.62
N SER A 425 -3.35 26.92 4.56
CA SER A 425 -3.04 26.68 5.98
C SER A 425 -2.78 25.20 6.31
N PHE A 426 -2.97 24.29 5.36
CA PHE A 426 -2.75 22.86 5.59
C PHE A 426 -1.27 22.53 5.80
N LYS A 427 -0.92 22.13 7.02
CA LYS A 427 0.44 21.78 7.44
C LYS A 427 0.39 20.53 8.34
N PRO A 428 0.49 19.31 7.78
CA PRO A 428 0.34 18.07 8.56
C PRO A 428 1.51 17.77 9.48
N ASP A 429 2.60 18.53 9.36
CA ASP A 429 3.74 18.52 10.28
C ASP A 429 3.50 19.47 11.48
N GLN A 430 2.33 20.14 11.55
CA GLN A 430 1.90 21.01 12.64
C GLN A 430 0.58 20.49 13.25
N SER A 431 0.46 20.60 14.58
CA SER A 431 -0.71 20.12 15.33
C SER A 431 -1.98 20.95 15.18
N THR A 432 -1.90 22.08 14.48
CA THR A 432 -3.05 22.90 14.06
C THR A 432 -2.96 23.22 12.58
N HIS A 433 -3.84 22.61 11.80
CA HIS A 433 -4.02 22.87 10.38
C HIS A 433 -5.50 22.73 10.02
N THR A 434 -5.97 23.41 8.97
CA THR A 434 -7.33 23.21 8.43
C THR A 434 -7.27 22.78 6.97
N ARG A 435 -8.43 22.34 6.45
CA ARG A 435 -8.64 21.86 5.07
C ARG A 435 -9.91 22.46 4.48
N ASN A 436 -10.41 23.55 5.07
CA ASN A 436 -11.77 24.05 4.83
C ASN A 436 -11.93 24.56 3.40
N SER A 437 -10.82 24.98 2.77
CA SER A 437 -10.75 25.41 1.37
C SER A 437 -10.18 24.36 0.40
N SER A 438 -9.72 23.19 0.89
CA SER A 438 -9.25 22.09 0.03
C SER A 438 -10.38 21.50 -0.81
N LYS A 439 -10.05 21.10 -2.04
CA LYS A 439 -10.98 20.42 -2.94
C LYS A 439 -11.26 18.99 -2.49
N THR A 440 -12.52 18.57 -2.66
CA THR A 440 -12.98 17.19 -2.49
C THR A 440 -12.72 16.42 -3.78
N VAL A 441 -11.87 15.40 -3.72
CA VAL A 441 -11.50 14.58 -4.88
C VAL A 441 -12.03 13.15 -4.69
N ALA A 442 -12.80 12.66 -5.65
CA ALA A 442 -13.28 11.29 -5.69
C ALA A 442 -12.31 10.43 -6.52
N ILE A 443 -11.70 9.42 -5.91
CA ILE A 443 -10.97 8.39 -6.65
C ILE A 443 -11.96 7.25 -6.91
N VAL A 444 -12.52 7.17 -8.12
CA VAL A 444 -13.55 6.19 -8.47
C VAL A 444 -12.88 5.00 -9.16
N SER A 445 -12.92 3.81 -8.56
CA SER A 445 -12.50 2.58 -9.23
C SER A 445 -13.65 2.01 -10.04
N TYR A 446 -13.46 1.88 -11.34
CA TYR A 446 -14.30 1.05 -12.20
C TYR A 446 -13.66 -0.34 -12.29
N PRO A 447 -14.37 -1.42 -11.91
CA PRO A 447 -13.80 -2.78 -11.92
C PRO A 447 -13.50 -3.20 -13.37
N PRO A 448 -12.27 -3.63 -13.69
CA PRO A 448 -11.92 -4.01 -15.05
C PRO A 448 -12.78 -5.16 -15.57
N SER A 449 -13.38 -4.99 -16.75
CA SER A 449 -14.27 -6.00 -17.36
C SER A 449 -13.60 -7.38 -17.51
N GLN A 450 -12.28 -7.41 -17.73
CA GLN A 450 -11.46 -8.62 -17.85
C GLN A 450 -11.27 -9.39 -16.53
N LEU A 451 -11.51 -8.76 -15.37
CA LEU A 451 -11.37 -9.38 -14.04
C LEU A 451 -12.68 -9.95 -13.49
N GLY A 452 -13.82 -9.61 -14.09
CA GLY A 452 -15.15 -10.12 -13.73
C GLY A 452 -16.12 -9.02 -13.27
N ALA A 453 -17.37 -9.39 -13.01
CA ALA A 453 -18.37 -8.45 -12.51
C ALA A 453 -18.07 -8.07 -11.04
N GLY A 454 -18.01 -6.77 -10.77
CA GLY A 454 -17.84 -6.22 -9.43
C GLY A 454 -18.56 -4.87 -9.29
N ASP A 455 -18.52 -4.31 -8.09
CA ASP A 455 -19.04 -2.97 -7.84
C ASP A 455 -18.02 -1.89 -8.25
N ALA A 456 -18.53 -0.79 -8.79
CA ALA A 456 -17.79 0.47 -8.85
C ALA A 456 -17.80 1.16 -7.48
N THR A 457 -16.68 1.80 -7.14
CA THR A 457 -16.40 2.21 -5.75
C THR A 457 -15.68 3.55 -5.68
N ILE A 458 -15.98 4.38 -4.67
CA ILE A 458 -15.10 5.50 -4.30
C ILE A 458 -14.11 4.99 -3.25
N GLN A 459 -12.83 5.18 -3.54
CA GLN A 459 -11.71 4.82 -2.69
C GLN A 459 -11.39 5.96 -1.70
N THR A 460 -10.92 5.58 -0.51
CA THR A 460 -10.96 6.43 0.70
C THR A 460 -9.55 6.69 1.24
N ILE A 461 -9.45 7.38 2.38
CA ILE A 461 -8.22 7.51 3.17
C ILE A 461 -7.58 6.17 3.53
N SER A 462 -8.39 5.12 3.68
CA SER A 462 -7.84 3.79 3.89
C SER A 462 -7.01 3.43 2.66
N LYS A 463 -7.58 3.39 1.45
CA LYS A 463 -6.81 3.00 0.27
C LYS A 463 -5.74 4.01 -0.16
N TYR A 464 -5.91 5.30 0.11
CA TYR A 464 -5.01 6.35 -0.39
C TYR A 464 -4.67 7.42 0.66
N PRO A 465 -4.06 7.04 1.81
CA PRO A 465 -3.89 7.93 2.95
C PRO A 465 -3.13 9.21 2.59
N PHE A 466 -2.10 9.12 1.74
CA PHE A 466 -1.28 10.25 1.31
C PHE A 466 -2.06 11.42 0.69
N LEU A 467 -3.13 11.16 -0.09
CA LEU A 467 -3.98 12.20 -0.70
C LEU A 467 -4.55 13.12 0.37
N TYR A 468 -4.94 12.51 1.49
CA TYR A 468 -5.58 13.19 2.59
C TYR A 468 -4.51 13.59 3.62
N THR A 469 -3.86 12.65 4.32
CA THR A 469 -2.98 12.95 5.46
C THR A 469 -1.74 13.77 5.10
N GLU A 470 -1.16 13.63 3.90
CA GLU A 470 0.08 14.32 3.52
C GLU A 470 -0.12 15.44 2.50
N LEU A 471 -0.98 15.26 1.49
CA LEU A 471 -1.22 16.28 0.46
C LEU A 471 -2.28 17.30 0.85
N GLY A 472 -3.30 16.92 1.63
CA GLY A 472 -4.28 17.87 2.17
C GLY A 472 -5.63 17.95 1.45
N LEU A 473 -5.92 17.02 0.54
CA LEU A 473 -7.21 16.94 -0.14
C LEU A 473 -8.34 16.55 0.85
N ASN A 474 -9.59 16.77 0.43
CA ASN A 474 -10.77 16.30 1.15
C ASN A 474 -11.33 15.03 0.51
N GLU A 475 -11.78 14.09 1.34
CA GLU A 475 -12.48 12.88 0.89
C GLU A 475 -13.95 13.15 0.60
N VAL A 476 -14.54 12.33 -0.27
CA VAL A 476 -15.99 12.26 -0.46
C VAL A 476 -16.65 11.63 0.76
N ILE A 477 -17.75 12.24 1.20
CA ILE A 477 -18.62 11.76 2.29
C ILE A 477 -20.05 11.67 1.73
N PRO A 478 -20.84 10.62 2.04
CA PRO A 478 -22.26 10.60 1.73
C PRO A 478 -22.97 11.81 2.34
N ASN A 479 -23.90 12.42 1.60
CA ASN A 479 -24.65 13.61 2.05
C ASN A 479 -25.42 13.37 3.35
N GLU A 480 -25.86 12.14 3.58
CA GLU A 480 -26.63 11.70 4.72
C GLU A 480 -25.80 11.73 6.01
N TRP A 481 -24.49 11.46 5.91
CA TRP A 481 -23.58 11.41 7.05
C TRP A 481 -23.14 12.83 7.48
N LYS A 482 -23.13 13.80 6.55
CA LYS A 482 -22.87 15.22 6.84
C LYS A 482 -23.95 15.88 7.71
N ARG A 483 -25.14 15.30 7.84
CA ARG A 483 -26.32 15.91 8.52
C ARG A 483 -26.59 15.37 9.93
N GLY A 484 -25.52 14.98 10.64
CA GLY A 484 -25.62 14.42 12.00
C GLY A 484 -25.74 12.89 12.04
N GLY A 485 -25.36 12.22 10.95
CA GLY A 485 -25.47 10.77 10.80
C GLY A 485 -26.84 10.29 10.25
N PRO A 486 -26.88 9.06 9.72
CA PRO A 486 -28.09 8.47 9.18
C PRO A 486 -29.21 8.25 10.22
N LYS A 487 -30.45 8.17 9.73
CA LYS A 487 -31.66 7.87 10.52
C LYS A 487 -32.27 6.52 10.15
N GLY A 488 -31.54 5.42 10.37
CA GLY A 488 -32.06 4.05 10.16
C GLY A 488 -30.98 2.98 10.11
N ASP A 489 -31.38 1.72 9.88
CA ASP A 489 -30.50 0.54 9.73
C ASP A 489 -30.14 0.22 8.26
N ASN A 490 -30.63 1.01 7.29
CA ASN A 490 -30.53 0.72 5.84
C ASN A 490 -29.14 0.95 5.21
N HIS A 491 -28.09 1.20 5.99
CA HIS A 491 -26.80 1.71 5.46
C HIS A 491 -25.79 0.62 5.07
N LYS A 492 -26.17 -0.66 5.19
CA LYS A 492 -25.31 -1.82 4.91
C LYS A 492 -24.91 -1.97 3.44
N ASP A 493 -25.59 -1.28 2.51
CA ASP A 493 -25.33 -1.34 1.06
C ASP A 493 -24.48 -0.19 0.49
N ILE A 494 -24.00 0.75 1.33
CA ILE A 494 -23.17 1.90 0.89
C ILE A 494 -21.72 1.78 1.35
N LEU A 495 -21.45 1.23 2.54
CA LEU A 495 -20.09 1.01 3.03
C LEU A 495 -19.61 -0.38 2.65
N GLY A 496 -18.60 -0.46 1.79
CA GLY A 496 -17.92 -1.70 1.41
C GLY A 496 -16.55 -1.81 2.05
N VAL A 497 -16.11 -3.05 2.30
CA VAL A 497 -14.88 -3.33 3.04
C VAL A 497 -14.22 -4.59 2.49
N ASP A 498 -13.05 -4.45 1.85
CA ASP A 498 -12.42 -5.50 1.03
C ASP A 498 -10.89 -5.52 1.15
N ASP A 499 -10.24 -6.25 0.25
CA ASP A 499 -8.80 -6.49 0.24
C ASP A 499 -7.91 -5.31 -0.18
N ASN A 500 -8.52 -4.12 -0.31
CA ASN A 500 -7.83 -2.86 -0.50
C ASN A 500 -8.24 -1.77 0.51
N GLY A 501 -9.05 -2.14 1.51
CA GLY A 501 -9.42 -1.28 2.63
C GLY A 501 -10.93 -1.12 2.78
N TRP A 502 -11.38 0.10 3.09
CA TRP A 502 -12.79 0.46 3.02
C TRP A 502 -13.07 1.47 1.91
N TRP A 503 -14.29 1.41 1.39
CA TRP A 503 -14.71 2.16 0.21
C TRP A 503 -16.21 2.40 0.21
N TRP A 504 -16.63 3.39 -0.57
CA TRP A 504 -18.04 3.68 -0.78
C TRP A 504 -18.55 2.96 -2.04
N LYS A 505 -19.60 2.14 -1.90
CA LYS A 505 -20.26 1.47 -3.03
C LYS A 505 -21.04 2.48 -3.87
N LEU A 506 -20.76 2.53 -5.18
CA LEU A 506 -21.52 3.31 -6.16
C LEU A 506 -22.52 2.47 -6.98
N GLY A 507 -22.52 1.15 -6.76
CA GLY A 507 -23.32 0.19 -7.52
C GLY A 507 -22.46 -0.71 -8.39
N ASP A 508 -23.12 -1.48 -9.24
CA ASP A 508 -22.49 -2.42 -10.17
C ASP A 508 -21.71 -1.73 -11.31
N VAL A 509 -21.20 -2.53 -12.25
CA VAL A 509 -20.60 -2.07 -13.51
C VAL A 509 -21.49 -1.12 -14.34
N HIS A 510 -22.79 -1.01 -14.07
CA HIS A 510 -23.72 -0.12 -14.77
C HIS A 510 -23.90 1.23 -14.08
N LEU A 511 -23.39 1.42 -12.84
CA LEU A 511 -23.57 2.63 -12.03
C LEU A 511 -25.06 2.97 -11.80
N SER A 512 -25.87 1.94 -11.61
CA SER A 512 -27.34 2.04 -11.52
C SER A 512 -27.90 1.79 -10.12
N SER A 513 -27.11 1.93 -9.04
CA SER A 513 -27.62 1.79 -7.67
C SER A 513 -28.09 3.09 -7.05
N ASP A 514 -29.04 2.99 -6.11
CA ASP A 514 -29.49 4.12 -5.30
C ASP A 514 -28.36 4.75 -4.46
N SER A 515 -27.32 3.98 -4.12
CA SER A 515 -26.13 4.45 -3.40
C SER A 515 -25.46 5.65 -4.08
N LEU A 516 -25.53 5.74 -5.41
CA LEU A 516 -24.97 6.85 -6.18
C LEU A 516 -25.67 8.19 -5.86
N ASN A 517 -26.96 8.18 -5.50
CA ASN A 517 -27.70 9.38 -5.11
C ASN A 517 -27.18 9.97 -3.78
N SER A 518 -26.73 9.12 -2.85
CA SER A 518 -26.11 9.56 -1.59
C SER A 518 -24.84 10.38 -1.80
N PHE A 519 -24.22 10.30 -2.98
CA PHE A 519 -23.03 11.06 -3.40
C PHE A 519 -23.31 12.18 -4.40
N SER A 520 -24.57 12.52 -4.68
CA SER A 520 -24.89 13.63 -5.59
C SER A 520 -24.31 14.97 -5.09
N GLY A 521 -23.58 15.69 -5.94
CA GLY A 521 -23.02 17.02 -5.63
C GLY A 521 -21.96 17.07 -4.53
N VAL A 522 -21.22 15.98 -4.26
CA VAL A 522 -20.24 15.92 -3.16
C VAL A 522 -18.82 16.32 -3.55
N ALA A 523 -18.41 16.11 -4.81
CA ALA A 523 -17.02 16.22 -5.26
C ALA A 523 -16.75 17.47 -6.11
N ASP A 524 -15.53 17.99 -6.05
CA ASP A 524 -15.02 19.03 -6.95
C ASP A 524 -14.31 18.42 -8.18
N SER A 525 -13.85 17.17 -8.06
CA SER A 525 -13.13 16.42 -9.10
C SER A 525 -13.37 14.92 -8.95
N ILE A 526 -13.33 14.20 -10.08
CA ILE A 526 -13.28 12.75 -10.16
C ILE A 526 -12.00 12.33 -10.91
N ILE A 527 -11.25 11.40 -10.33
CA ILE A 527 -10.23 10.62 -11.01
C ILE A 527 -10.78 9.20 -11.15
N LEU A 528 -11.06 8.79 -12.38
CA LEU A 528 -11.66 7.50 -12.72
C LEU A 528 -10.56 6.48 -13.04
N LEU A 529 -10.41 5.47 -12.19
CA LEU A 529 -9.47 4.38 -12.37
C LEU A 529 -10.10 3.31 -13.25
N ALA A 530 -9.58 3.14 -14.47
CA ALA A 530 -10.07 2.19 -15.46
C ALA A 530 -8.90 1.57 -16.25
N THR A 531 -9.17 0.52 -17.02
CA THR A 531 -8.25 0.11 -18.11
C THR A 531 -8.48 1.01 -19.33
N ASP A 532 -7.52 1.03 -20.26
CA ASP A 532 -7.68 1.80 -21.50
C ASP A 532 -8.88 1.26 -22.34
N ASP A 533 -9.11 -0.06 -22.33
CA ASP A 533 -10.26 -0.71 -22.98
C ASP A 533 -11.59 -0.31 -22.34
N ASP A 534 -11.69 -0.35 -21.00
CA ASP A 534 -12.90 0.06 -20.28
C ASP A 534 -13.17 1.57 -20.48
N TRP A 535 -12.12 2.39 -20.51
CA TRP A 535 -12.23 3.83 -20.75
C TRP A 535 -12.78 4.14 -22.14
N ASN A 536 -12.29 3.47 -23.18
CA ASN A 536 -12.78 3.65 -24.56
C ASN A 536 -14.30 3.38 -24.68
N ILE A 537 -14.85 2.48 -23.85
CA ILE A 537 -16.29 2.20 -23.76
C ILE A 537 -17.00 3.27 -22.91
N LEU A 538 -16.40 3.68 -21.79
CA LEU A 538 -16.99 4.65 -20.86
C LEU A 538 -17.07 6.06 -21.44
N SER A 539 -16.05 6.51 -22.17
CA SER A 539 -15.92 7.88 -22.69
C SER A 539 -16.77 8.20 -23.93
N ALA A 540 -17.61 7.26 -24.40
CA ALA A 540 -18.54 7.50 -25.49
C ALA A 540 -19.52 8.65 -25.16
N SER A 541 -19.84 9.50 -26.14
CA SER A 541 -20.56 10.76 -25.92
C SER A 541 -21.99 10.61 -25.40
N ASP A 542 -22.62 9.46 -25.61
CA ASP A 542 -23.97 9.09 -25.18
C ASP A 542 -24.01 8.28 -23.87
N SER A 543 -22.84 7.85 -23.38
CA SER A 543 -22.61 6.99 -22.21
C SER A 543 -23.49 7.37 -21.00
N PRO A 544 -24.49 6.55 -20.65
CA PRO A 544 -25.30 6.76 -19.44
C PRO A 544 -24.43 6.73 -18.19
N LYS A 545 -23.39 5.89 -18.17
CA LYS A 545 -22.44 5.72 -17.06
C LYS A 545 -21.69 7.02 -16.75
N MET A 546 -21.24 7.75 -17.78
CA MET A 546 -20.60 9.07 -17.59
C MET A 546 -21.59 10.14 -17.13
N ARG A 547 -22.88 10.05 -17.49
CA ARG A 547 -23.92 10.91 -16.91
C ARG A 547 -24.15 10.63 -15.43
N SER A 548 -24.16 9.35 -15.02
CA SER A 548 -24.19 8.97 -13.61
C SER A 548 -22.97 9.48 -12.84
N LEU A 549 -21.74 9.29 -13.34
CA LEU A 549 -20.53 9.82 -12.69
C LEU A 549 -20.54 11.34 -12.55
N ARG A 550 -21.06 12.07 -13.55
CA ARG A 550 -21.18 13.54 -13.48
C ARG A 550 -22.11 14.03 -12.36
N SER A 551 -23.04 13.21 -11.84
CA SER A 551 -23.90 13.63 -10.73
C SER A 551 -23.15 13.80 -9.40
N LEU A 552 -22.01 13.11 -9.24
CA LEU A 552 -21.17 13.23 -8.04
C LEU A 552 -20.51 14.62 -7.93
N LEU A 553 -20.38 15.34 -9.05
CA LEU A 553 -19.76 16.67 -9.10
C LEU A 553 -20.73 17.74 -8.58
N LYS A 554 -20.21 18.69 -7.79
CA LYS A 554 -20.91 19.93 -7.45
C LYS A 554 -21.30 20.69 -8.73
N SER A 555 -22.45 21.34 -8.72
CA SER A 555 -23.01 22.06 -9.88
C SER A 555 -22.06 23.12 -10.46
N GLU A 556 -21.36 23.86 -9.59
CA GLU A 556 -20.38 24.88 -9.95
C GLU A 556 -19.12 24.31 -10.63
N SER A 557 -18.81 23.03 -10.47
CA SER A 557 -17.60 22.43 -11.06
C SER A 557 -17.59 22.48 -12.60
N ASN A 558 -18.77 22.56 -13.23
CA ASN A 558 -18.95 22.56 -14.68
C ASN A 558 -18.86 23.96 -15.35
N SER A 559 -18.79 25.05 -14.59
CA SER A 559 -18.93 26.43 -15.13
C SER A 559 -17.71 26.95 -15.90
N ASN A 560 -16.51 26.42 -15.63
CA ASN A 560 -15.24 26.98 -16.12
C ASN A 560 -14.64 26.24 -17.35
N GLY A 561 -15.42 25.44 -18.07
CA GLY A 561 -15.00 24.76 -19.31
C GLY A 561 -13.95 23.65 -19.18
N LYS A 562 -13.27 23.52 -18.04
CA LYS A 562 -12.29 22.44 -17.76
C LYS A 562 -13.01 21.14 -17.41
N GLU A 563 -12.54 20.02 -17.96
CA GLU A 563 -13.09 18.70 -17.65
C GLU A 563 -12.76 18.27 -16.22
N ARG A 564 -13.78 17.89 -15.45
CA ARG A 564 -13.69 17.54 -14.01
C ARG A 564 -13.60 16.05 -13.73
N ILE A 565 -13.67 15.23 -14.77
CA ILE A 565 -13.50 13.78 -14.71
C ILE A 565 -12.31 13.45 -15.59
N GLN A 566 -11.26 12.84 -15.04
CA GLN A 566 -10.14 12.35 -15.84
C GLN A 566 -9.89 10.89 -15.56
N MET A 567 -9.59 10.12 -16.61
CA MET A 567 -9.18 8.74 -16.48
C MET A 567 -7.73 8.66 -15.99
N SER A 568 -7.46 7.68 -15.13
CA SER A 568 -6.12 7.22 -14.83
C SER A 568 -6.06 5.69 -14.85
N ASN A 569 -4.87 5.13 -15.11
CA ASN A 569 -4.72 3.69 -15.29
C ASN A 569 -4.96 2.93 -13.96
N TYR A 570 -5.88 1.96 -14.00
CA TYR A 570 -6.25 1.14 -12.84
C TYR A 570 -5.05 0.42 -12.21
N SER A 571 -4.17 -0.20 -13.01
CA SER A 571 -3.03 -0.95 -12.49
C SER A 571 -1.98 -0.07 -11.82
N LEU A 572 -1.74 1.15 -12.32
CA LEU A 572 -0.86 2.12 -11.66
C LEU A 572 -1.37 2.46 -10.24
N TRP A 573 -2.67 2.69 -10.11
CA TRP A 573 -3.30 3.06 -8.84
C TRP A 573 -3.61 1.88 -7.93
N ASN A 574 -3.72 0.65 -8.42
CA ASN A 574 -3.97 -0.54 -7.60
C ASN A 574 -2.67 -1.23 -7.17
N GLU A 575 -1.83 -1.56 -8.16
CA GLU A 575 -0.64 -2.40 -7.98
C GLU A 575 0.63 -1.59 -7.81
N GLY A 576 0.75 -0.46 -8.53
CA GLY A 576 1.87 0.45 -8.43
C GLY A 576 2.11 1.03 -7.02
N LEU A 577 1.14 0.93 -6.11
CA LEU A 577 1.29 1.32 -4.71
C LEU A 577 2.32 0.48 -3.94
N ARG A 578 2.63 -0.73 -4.45
CA ARG A 578 3.63 -1.66 -3.91
C ARG A 578 5.04 -1.36 -4.41
N SER A 579 5.23 -0.28 -5.19
CA SER A 579 6.41 -0.06 -6.01
C SER A 579 6.90 1.40 -5.95
N PRO A 580 8.14 1.67 -5.50
CA PRO A 580 8.67 3.03 -5.38
C PRO A 580 8.72 3.80 -6.72
N ILE A 581 8.95 3.08 -7.82
CA ILE A 581 8.91 3.66 -9.18
C ILE A 581 7.49 4.10 -9.52
N ALA A 582 6.51 3.22 -9.34
CA ALA A 582 5.13 3.49 -9.71
C ALA A 582 4.44 4.50 -8.79
N LEU A 583 4.78 4.58 -7.49
CA LEU A 583 4.36 5.72 -6.65
C LEU A 583 4.85 7.07 -7.18
N ASN A 584 6.08 7.11 -7.72
CA ASN A 584 6.60 8.32 -8.30
C ASN A 584 5.90 8.69 -9.63
N LEU A 585 5.51 7.71 -10.43
CA LEU A 585 4.67 7.92 -11.63
C LEU A 585 3.24 8.37 -11.24
N LEU A 586 2.66 7.78 -10.20
CA LEU A 586 1.34 8.14 -9.68
C LEU A 586 1.30 9.60 -9.21
N LEU A 587 2.33 10.09 -8.51
CA LEU A 587 2.43 11.50 -8.14
C LEU A 587 2.59 12.43 -9.35
N ASP A 588 3.25 12.02 -10.43
CA ASP A 588 3.31 12.83 -11.66
C ASP A 588 1.91 12.95 -12.28
N VAL A 589 1.22 11.82 -12.46
CA VAL A 589 -0.14 11.77 -13.00
C VAL A 589 -1.12 12.56 -12.14
N LEU A 590 -1.04 12.46 -10.82
CA LEU A 590 -1.89 13.23 -9.89
C LEU A 590 -1.67 14.74 -10.03
N VAL A 591 -0.41 15.18 -10.10
CA VAL A 591 -0.07 16.60 -10.29
C VAL A 591 -0.64 17.11 -11.62
N ASP A 592 -0.41 16.39 -12.71
CA ASP A 592 -0.92 16.75 -14.04
C ASP A 592 -2.45 16.78 -14.11
N THR A 593 -3.13 15.75 -13.59
CA THR A 593 -4.60 15.69 -13.52
C THR A 593 -5.18 16.89 -12.75
N LEU A 594 -4.68 17.17 -11.55
CA LEU A 594 -5.18 18.30 -10.74
C LEU A 594 -4.80 19.66 -11.36
N THR A 595 -3.66 19.75 -12.06
CA THR A 595 -3.26 20.95 -12.81
C THR A 595 -4.23 21.22 -13.96
N LYS A 596 -4.54 20.20 -14.79
CA LYS A 596 -5.49 20.31 -15.90
C LYS A 596 -6.90 20.64 -15.43
N GLN A 597 -7.32 20.09 -14.30
CA GLN A 597 -8.63 20.36 -13.71
C GLN A 597 -8.71 21.77 -13.09
N PHE A 598 -7.72 22.20 -12.30
CA PHE A 598 -7.84 23.39 -11.45
C PHE A 598 -6.87 24.52 -11.82
N GLY A 599 -5.62 24.22 -12.19
CA GLY A 599 -4.56 25.21 -12.46
C GLY A 599 -4.92 26.22 -13.55
N ASN A 600 -4.64 27.51 -13.32
CA ASN A 600 -5.25 28.62 -14.07
C ASN A 600 -4.51 29.08 -15.33
N GLY A 601 -3.45 28.39 -15.77
CA GLY A 601 -2.74 28.68 -17.02
C GLY A 601 -1.97 30.01 -17.06
N GLN A 602 -2.07 30.83 -16.00
CA GLN A 602 -1.29 32.05 -15.83
C GLN A 602 -0.04 31.73 -15.00
N GLU A 603 1.09 31.68 -15.68
CA GLU A 603 2.41 31.42 -15.09
C GLU A 603 2.90 32.63 -14.26
N GLU A 604 2.45 32.77 -13.02
CA GLU A 604 3.26 33.48 -12.04
C GLU A 604 4.56 32.68 -11.80
N ASN A 605 5.72 33.32 -11.88
CA ASN A 605 7.03 32.66 -11.78
C ASN A 605 7.13 31.70 -10.56
N GLY A 606 6.55 32.07 -9.42
CA GLY A 606 6.54 31.23 -8.21
C GLY A 606 5.70 29.96 -8.29
N GLN A 607 4.72 29.88 -9.21
CA GLN A 607 3.94 28.65 -9.45
C GLN A 607 4.73 27.66 -10.32
N LYS A 608 5.49 28.17 -11.31
CA LYS A 608 6.31 27.37 -12.23
C LYS A 608 7.47 26.66 -11.52
N ASP A 609 8.15 27.34 -10.61
CA ASP A 609 9.19 26.74 -9.77
C ASP A 609 8.64 25.62 -8.87
N LYS A 610 7.45 25.84 -8.27
CA LYS A 610 6.77 24.84 -7.44
C LYS A 610 6.32 23.63 -8.26
N TYR A 611 5.78 23.84 -9.46
CA TYR A 611 5.42 22.76 -10.39
C TYR A 611 6.65 21.90 -10.72
N THR A 612 7.76 22.55 -11.09
CA THR A 612 9.04 21.90 -11.39
C THR A 612 9.53 21.04 -10.22
N LYS A 613 9.44 21.54 -8.98
CA LYS A 613 9.80 20.80 -7.76
C LYS A 613 8.84 19.66 -7.41
N ALA A 614 7.55 19.77 -7.75
CA ALA A 614 6.57 18.71 -7.53
C ALA A 614 6.79 17.51 -8.47
N LEU A 615 7.29 17.77 -9.68
CA LEU A 615 7.66 16.75 -10.67
C LEU A 615 9.06 16.14 -10.44
N ASP A 616 9.91 16.73 -9.60
CA ASP A 616 11.23 16.15 -9.31
C ASP A 616 11.10 14.91 -8.41
N TRP A 617 11.69 13.80 -8.85
CA TRP A 617 11.74 12.53 -8.12
C TRP A 617 12.86 12.52 -7.06
N GLY A 618 13.83 13.42 -7.17
CA GLY A 618 14.94 13.58 -6.24
C GLY A 618 16.15 12.69 -6.52
N ASP A 619 17.21 12.92 -5.74
CA ASP A 619 18.57 12.47 -6.03
C ASP A 619 18.75 10.95 -6.15
N TYR A 620 17.98 10.13 -5.42
CA TYR A 620 18.06 8.68 -5.57
C TYR A 620 17.75 8.25 -7.00
N TRP A 621 16.64 8.71 -7.56
CA TRP A 621 16.24 8.35 -8.91
C TRP A 621 17.13 9.01 -9.96
N ASN A 622 17.43 10.31 -9.77
CA ASN A 622 18.17 11.12 -10.75
C ASN A 622 19.66 10.78 -10.82
N LYS A 623 20.31 10.44 -9.69
CA LYS A 623 21.77 10.30 -9.58
C LYS A 623 22.24 8.89 -9.25
N VAL A 624 21.49 8.14 -8.44
CA VAL A 624 21.89 6.80 -7.96
C VAL A 624 21.34 5.71 -8.88
N PHE A 625 20.02 5.58 -8.94
CA PHE A 625 19.32 4.56 -9.72
C PHE A 625 19.59 4.70 -11.23
N ALA A 626 19.28 5.86 -11.82
CA ALA A 626 19.41 6.09 -13.26
C ALA A 626 20.84 5.93 -13.81
N THR A 627 21.87 6.05 -12.95
CA THR A 627 23.29 5.86 -13.34
C THR A 627 23.84 4.48 -12.97
N GLY A 628 23.06 3.66 -12.25
CA GLY A 628 23.43 2.31 -11.85
C GLY A 628 24.42 2.21 -10.69
N LYS A 629 24.47 3.22 -9.82
CA LYS A 629 25.40 3.32 -8.69
C LYS A 629 24.77 2.94 -7.36
N SER A 630 25.58 2.68 -6.33
CA SER A 630 25.12 2.63 -4.94
C SER A 630 25.11 4.03 -4.31
N SER A 631 24.31 4.24 -3.26
CA SER A 631 24.27 5.56 -2.57
C SER A 631 25.62 5.97 -1.94
N GLU A 632 26.52 5.02 -1.65
CA GLU A 632 27.85 5.31 -1.09
C GLU A 632 28.78 6.00 -2.09
N GLU A 633 28.77 5.58 -3.37
CA GLU A 633 29.62 6.18 -4.42
C GLU A 633 29.30 7.66 -4.69
N THR A 634 28.08 8.09 -4.37
CA THR A 634 27.64 9.49 -4.49
C THR A 634 27.98 10.36 -3.27
N SER A 635 28.40 9.78 -2.14
CA SER A 635 28.76 10.54 -0.92
C SER A 635 30.24 10.93 -0.82
N GLN A 636 31.06 10.57 -1.81
CA GLN A 636 32.52 10.82 -1.86
C GLN A 636 32.94 11.84 -2.94
N LYS A 637 32.04 12.76 -3.33
CA LYS A 637 32.32 13.85 -4.29
C LYS A 637 31.74 15.18 -3.85
#